data_AF-A0A9Q1QWN8-F1
#
_entry.id   AF-A0A9Q1QWN8-F1
#
_cell.length_a   1.000
_cell.length_b   1.000
_cell.length_c   1.000
_cell.angle_alpha   90.00
_cell.angle_beta   90.00
_cell.angle_gamma   90.00
#
_symmetry.space_group_name_H-M   'P 1'
#
loop_
_entity.id
_entity.type
_entity.pdbx_description
1 polymer ?
#
loop_
_entity_poly.entity_id
_entity_poly.type
_entity_poly.pdbx_seq_one_letter_code
_entity_poly.pdbx_strand_id
1 'polypeptide(L)'
;MELFYVSLLCLFVLLVSISFLFLFNNKNKSTLSCPLPPGNSGWPVIGESLEFLSTGWKGHPEKFIFDRISKYSSNVFKTHLLGEKATVFCGASGNKFLFSNENKLVQAWWPSSVDKVFPSSTQTSSKEEAIKMRKMLPNFLKPEALQRYIGIMDHIAQRHFHESWENQEEVFVFPLAKRYTFWLACRLFVSVEDPNHVAKLADPFDVLASGLISIPINLPGTPFNRAIKASNFIRKELVAIIKQRKTDLAEGKASATQDILSHMLLTSDENGKFMHELDIADKILGLLIGGHDTASSACAFIVKYLAELPEIYEGVYKEQMEIEKSKVPGELLNWEDIKKMRYSWNVACEVLRLAPPLQGAFREALTDFTFNGFSIPKGWKIYWSANSTHRNSEVFPEPLKFDPSRFEGSGPAPYTFVPFGGGPRMCPGKEYARLEILVFMHHLVKSIANNQHHPKSSLLDRGLWRVKVLSYKSSCRRNYSFFFVCCSCFDVKMLEAPKFGGLNIDLNENHDHYGLSQNFYHKLGEGSNMSIDSYGSLQMSNGGGSVAMSMDNSSVGSNDSHTRILNHQGLKRVHNNYSVAASVNKGKASHGLSDDALAKALMDPRFPTNGLENYDEWTIDLRKLNMGPAFAQGAFGKLYKGTYNGEDVAIKLLERPENDLERAHLMEQQFQQEVMMLANLKHPNIVRFIGGCRKPMVWCIVTEYAKGGSVRQFLNKRQNRSVPLKLAVKQALDVARGMEYVHGLNLIHRDLKSDNLLIAADKSIKIADFGVARIEVQTEGMTPETGTYRWMAPEMIQHRPYTQKVDVYSFGIVLWELITGMLPFQNMTAVQAAFAVVNKGVRPTIPSDCLPVLGEIMTRCWDANPDNRPPFSQVVRMLEAAETEILTTVRKARFRCCISQPMTTD
;
A
#
# COMPACT_ATOMS: atom_id res chain seq x y z
N MET A 1 57.57 6.26 -28.04
CA MET A 1 56.55 7.10 -28.71
C MET A 1 55.69 6.28 -29.64
N GLU A 2 56.25 5.54 -30.60
CA GLU A 2 55.44 4.76 -31.56
C GLU A 2 54.56 3.68 -30.90
N LEU A 3 55.08 2.91 -29.92
CA LEU A 3 54.24 1.94 -29.18
C LEU A 3 53.06 2.59 -28.44
N PHE A 4 53.20 3.85 -28.01
CA PHE A 4 52.14 4.59 -27.32
C PHE A 4 51.05 5.00 -28.32
N TYR A 5 51.43 5.50 -29.49
CA TYR A 5 50.48 5.85 -30.57
C TYR A 5 49.78 4.63 -31.16
N VAL A 6 50.49 3.50 -31.33
CA VAL A 6 49.89 2.23 -31.77
C VAL A 6 48.89 1.72 -30.73
N SER A 7 49.20 1.82 -29.43
CA SER A 7 48.27 1.44 -28.37
C SER A 7 47.02 2.33 -28.35
N LEU A 8 47.18 3.64 -28.55
CA LEU A 8 46.06 4.59 -28.63
C LEU A 8 45.19 4.34 -29.86
N LEU A 9 45.81 4.06 -31.01
CA LEU A 9 45.11 3.75 -32.26
C LEU A 9 44.34 2.44 -32.15
N CYS A 10 44.94 1.40 -31.57
CA CYS A 10 44.25 0.14 -31.29
C CYS A 10 43.08 0.33 -30.34
N LEU A 11 43.23 1.14 -29.28
CA LEU A 11 42.13 1.47 -28.36
C LEU A 11 41.00 2.22 -29.07
N PHE A 12 41.35 3.18 -29.93
CA PHE A 12 40.40 3.95 -30.73
C PHE A 12 39.64 3.06 -31.73
N VAL A 13 40.35 2.21 -32.47
CA VAL A 13 39.73 1.25 -33.41
C VAL A 13 38.83 0.26 -32.66
N LEU A 14 39.24 -0.20 -31.48
CA LEU A 14 38.40 -1.09 -30.65
C LEU A 14 37.12 -0.37 -30.18
N LEU A 15 37.23 0.88 -29.71
CA LEU A 15 36.09 1.70 -29.28
C LEU A 15 35.12 2.00 -30.43
N VAL A 16 35.63 2.31 -31.62
CA VAL A 16 34.83 2.54 -32.83
C VAL A 16 34.16 1.25 -33.29
N SER A 17 34.88 0.13 -33.28
CA SER A 17 34.36 -1.19 -33.68
C SER A 17 33.26 -1.68 -32.73
N ILE A 18 33.43 -1.48 -31.41
CA ILE A 18 32.41 -1.78 -30.41
C ILE A 18 31.19 -0.88 -30.59
N SER A 19 31.38 0.40 -30.92
CA SER A 19 30.28 1.34 -31.19
C SER A 19 29.48 0.94 -32.44
N PHE A 20 30.15 0.46 -33.51
CA PHE A 20 29.49 -0.06 -34.70
C PHE A 20 28.76 -1.39 -34.44
N LEU A 21 29.37 -2.32 -33.71
CA LEU A 21 28.71 -3.57 -33.31
C LEU A 21 27.44 -3.29 -32.49
N PHE A 22 27.44 -2.27 -31.63
CA PHE A 22 26.25 -1.85 -30.88
C PHE A 22 25.17 -1.19 -31.76
N LEU A 23 25.56 -0.41 -32.77
CA LEU A 23 24.62 0.19 -33.74
C LEU A 23 23.92 -0.88 -34.60
N PHE A 24 24.63 -1.96 -34.97
CA PHE A 24 24.06 -3.05 -35.76
C PHE A 24 23.28 -4.08 -34.94
N ASN A 25 23.61 -4.28 -33.66
CA ASN A 25 22.92 -5.26 -32.79
C ASN A 25 21.62 -4.74 -32.15
N ASN A 26 21.26 -3.46 -32.38
CA ASN A 26 20.06 -2.84 -31.81
C ASN A 26 18.83 -2.86 -32.75
N LYS A 27 18.83 -3.69 -33.79
CA LYS A 27 17.66 -3.92 -34.66
C LYS A 27 16.83 -5.13 -34.22
N ASN A 28 16.44 -5.19 -32.96
CA ASN A 28 15.30 -6.02 -32.57
C ASN A 28 14.05 -5.16 -32.59
N LYS A 29 13.38 -5.11 -33.76
CA LYS A 29 12.00 -4.66 -33.86
C LYS A 29 11.14 -5.60 -33.02
N SER A 30 10.87 -5.19 -31.78
CA SER A 30 9.89 -5.88 -30.95
C SER A 30 8.50 -5.67 -31.53
N THR A 31 7.76 -6.75 -31.70
CA THR A 31 6.33 -6.77 -32.00
C THR A 31 5.53 -6.42 -30.73
N LEU A 32 5.84 -5.28 -30.12
CA LEU A 32 5.07 -4.76 -28.99
C LEU A 32 3.80 -4.10 -29.52
N SER A 33 2.64 -4.50 -28.98
CA SER A 33 1.33 -3.94 -29.34
C SER A 33 1.11 -2.51 -28.85
N CYS A 34 1.97 -2.00 -27.96
CA CYS A 34 1.96 -0.63 -27.42
C CYS A 34 3.38 -0.04 -27.41
N PRO A 35 3.54 1.28 -27.58
CA PRO A 35 4.86 1.93 -27.59
C PRO A 35 5.55 1.88 -26.22
N LEU A 36 6.89 1.94 -26.21
CA LEU A 36 7.66 2.16 -24.98
C LEU A 36 7.47 3.59 -24.46
N PRO A 37 7.65 3.86 -23.15
CA PRO A 37 7.60 5.22 -22.63
C PRO A 37 8.55 6.18 -23.36
N PRO A 38 8.19 7.46 -23.49
CA PRO A 38 9.07 8.48 -24.05
C PRO A 38 10.30 8.68 -23.14
N GLY A 39 11.44 9.08 -23.69
CA GLY A 39 12.66 9.32 -22.92
C GLY A 39 13.95 8.99 -23.67
N ASN A 40 15.09 9.25 -23.04
CA ASN A 40 16.42 9.12 -23.63
C ASN A 40 17.21 7.96 -23.00
N SER A 41 17.99 7.23 -23.79
CA SER A 41 18.87 6.19 -23.26
C SER A 41 20.24 6.71 -22.82
N GLY A 42 20.56 7.99 -23.07
CA GLY A 42 21.82 8.60 -22.65
C GLY A 42 23.04 8.00 -23.36
N TRP A 43 24.19 8.02 -22.67
CA TRP A 43 25.44 7.48 -23.20
C TRP A 43 25.41 5.95 -23.26
N PRO A 44 26.15 5.32 -24.20
CA PRO A 44 26.29 3.87 -24.22
C PRO A 44 26.78 3.33 -22.86
N VAL A 45 26.22 2.21 -22.42
CA VAL A 45 26.52 1.51 -21.14
C VAL A 45 26.13 2.29 -19.88
N ILE A 46 26.60 3.52 -19.68
CA ILE A 46 26.35 4.28 -18.44
C ILE A 46 25.03 5.04 -18.42
N GLY A 47 24.43 5.26 -19.60
CA GLY A 47 23.15 5.93 -19.73
C GLY A 47 23.16 7.39 -19.27
N GLU A 48 22.17 7.76 -18.47
CA GLU A 48 22.03 9.06 -17.84
C GLU A 48 22.48 9.05 -16.36
N SER A 49 23.12 7.96 -15.91
CA SER A 49 23.50 7.75 -14.50
C SER A 49 24.37 8.89 -13.93
N LEU A 50 25.29 9.44 -14.73
CA LEU A 50 26.16 10.54 -14.26
C LEU A 50 25.37 11.83 -13.99
N GLU A 51 24.35 12.13 -14.80
CA GLU A 51 23.51 13.32 -14.58
C GLU A 51 22.57 13.10 -13.40
N PHE A 52 21.98 11.91 -13.30
CA PHE A 52 21.18 11.49 -12.15
C PHE A 52 21.97 11.64 -10.84
N LEU A 53 23.23 11.19 -10.81
CA LEU A 53 24.12 11.35 -9.66
C LEU A 53 24.55 12.80 -9.44
N SER A 54 24.92 13.51 -10.50
CA SER A 54 25.44 14.88 -10.40
C SER A 54 24.39 15.85 -9.85
N THR A 55 23.13 15.70 -10.23
CA THR A 55 22.02 16.51 -9.69
C THR A 55 21.80 16.25 -8.20
N GLY A 56 21.85 14.98 -7.78
CA GLY A 56 21.84 14.60 -6.37
C GLY A 56 23.03 15.18 -5.59
N TRP A 57 24.26 15.10 -6.14
CA TRP A 57 25.43 15.72 -5.53
C TRP A 57 25.27 17.24 -5.42
N LYS A 58 24.78 17.93 -6.45
CA LYS A 58 24.57 19.39 -6.38
C LYS A 58 23.47 19.82 -5.40
N GLY A 59 22.81 18.89 -4.70
CA GLY A 59 21.75 19.19 -3.74
C GLY A 59 20.37 19.37 -4.37
N HIS A 60 20.23 19.03 -5.66
CA HIS A 60 18.99 19.15 -6.42
C HIS A 60 18.57 17.82 -7.08
N PRO A 61 18.43 16.72 -6.31
CA PRO A 61 18.07 15.40 -6.85
C PRO A 61 16.73 15.40 -7.60
N GLU A 62 15.80 16.28 -7.22
CA GLU A 62 14.52 16.47 -7.89
C GLU A 62 14.65 16.97 -9.32
N LYS A 63 15.73 17.70 -9.63
CA LYS A 63 15.93 18.34 -10.94
C LYS A 63 15.96 17.32 -12.07
N PHE A 64 16.67 16.20 -11.89
CA PHE A 64 16.71 15.15 -12.92
C PHE A 64 15.30 14.65 -13.25
N ILE A 65 14.49 14.40 -12.22
CA ILE A 65 13.12 13.89 -12.38
C ILE A 65 12.24 14.95 -13.04
N PHE A 66 12.26 16.20 -12.56
CA PHE A 66 11.41 17.27 -13.08
C PHE A 66 11.75 17.70 -14.51
N ASP A 67 13.03 17.72 -14.87
CA ASP A 67 13.46 18.02 -16.25
C ASP A 67 12.88 16.98 -17.23
N ARG A 68 12.85 15.70 -16.84
CA ARG A 68 12.29 14.62 -17.66
C ARG A 68 10.76 14.56 -17.64
N ILE A 69 10.13 14.85 -16.49
CA ILE A 69 8.66 15.01 -16.39
C ILE A 69 8.19 16.09 -17.37
N SER A 70 8.85 17.25 -17.35
CA SER A 70 8.50 18.40 -18.19
C SER A 70 8.76 18.14 -19.68
N LYS A 71 9.85 17.42 -20.00
CA LYS A 71 10.28 17.17 -21.38
C LYS A 71 9.56 15.98 -22.05
N TYR A 72 9.22 14.93 -21.30
CA TYR A 72 8.77 13.66 -21.88
C TYR A 72 7.35 13.29 -21.47
N SER A 73 7.08 13.17 -20.16
CA SER A 73 5.78 12.70 -19.66
C SER A 73 5.68 12.89 -18.15
N SER A 74 4.54 13.42 -17.71
CA SER A 74 4.25 13.61 -16.29
C SER A 74 3.96 12.32 -15.51
N ASN A 75 3.75 11.20 -16.22
CA ASN A 75 3.36 9.93 -15.61
C ASN A 75 4.48 8.87 -15.64
N VAL A 76 5.15 8.72 -16.78
CA VAL A 76 6.18 7.68 -16.97
C VAL A 76 7.12 8.03 -18.11
N PHE A 77 8.43 7.86 -17.91
CA PHE A 77 9.45 8.02 -18.95
C PHE A 77 10.50 6.92 -18.89
N LYS A 78 11.19 6.64 -20.00
CA LYS A 78 12.32 5.71 -20.05
C LYS A 78 13.66 6.42 -19.87
N THR A 79 14.61 5.72 -19.28
CA THR A 79 16.00 6.16 -19.12
C THR A 79 16.92 4.95 -19.05
N HIS A 80 18.21 5.18 -18.83
CA HIS A 80 19.19 4.13 -18.57
C HIS A 80 20.00 4.56 -17.34
N LEU A 81 19.80 3.84 -16.24
CA LEU A 81 20.39 4.15 -14.93
C LEU A 81 21.11 2.91 -14.42
N LEU A 82 22.27 3.07 -13.79
CA LEU A 82 23.05 1.99 -13.18
C LEU A 82 23.49 0.90 -14.17
N GLY A 83 23.68 1.24 -15.44
CA GLY A 83 23.96 0.23 -16.46
C GLY A 83 22.73 -0.55 -16.92
N GLU A 84 21.55 -0.25 -16.38
CA GLU A 84 20.30 -0.94 -16.67
C GLU A 84 19.29 -0.06 -17.42
N LYS A 85 18.54 -0.68 -18.34
CA LYS A 85 17.37 -0.02 -18.95
C LYS A 85 16.31 0.17 -17.86
N ALA A 86 15.86 1.41 -17.69
CA ALA A 86 14.96 1.77 -16.62
C ALA A 86 13.74 2.57 -17.11
N THR A 87 12.64 2.48 -16.37
CA THR A 87 11.50 3.39 -16.49
C THR A 87 11.29 4.12 -15.17
N VAL A 88 10.97 5.41 -15.23
CA VAL A 88 10.68 6.20 -14.04
C VAL A 88 9.19 6.43 -13.96
N PHE A 89 8.57 5.98 -12.87
CA PHE A 89 7.16 6.18 -12.58
C PHE A 89 7.01 7.42 -11.72
N CYS A 90 6.09 8.30 -12.12
CA CYS A 90 5.87 9.61 -11.50
C CYS A 90 4.44 9.73 -11.00
N GLY A 91 4.24 10.60 -10.01
CA GLY A 91 2.91 10.95 -9.53
C GLY A 91 2.24 9.88 -8.66
N ALA A 92 1.09 10.23 -8.10
CA ALA A 92 0.36 9.36 -7.18
C ALA A 92 -0.15 8.07 -7.85
N SER A 93 -0.52 8.15 -9.13
CA SER A 93 -0.94 6.99 -9.93
C SER A 93 0.20 5.98 -10.13
N GLY A 94 1.41 6.47 -10.43
CA GLY A 94 2.61 5.65 -10.54
C GLY A 94 2.99 4.98 -9.22
N ASN A 95 3.02 5.76 -8.13
CA ASN A 95 3.25 5.24 -6.78
C ASN A 95 2.23 4.16 -6.41
N LYS A 96 0.93 4.43 -6.58
CA LYS A 96 -0.15 3.46 -6.32
C LYS A 96 0.05 2.18 -7.13
N PHE A 97 0.30 2.30 -8.43
CA PHE A 97 0.49 1.15 -9.30
C PHE A 97 1.65 0.26 -8.83
N LEU A 98 2.81 0.85 -8.55
CA LEU A 98 3.98 0.09 -8.13
C LEU A 98 3.76 -0.56 -6.75
N PHE A 99 3.22 0.19 -5.79
CA PHE A 99 3.05 -0.31 -4.42
C PHE A 99 1.97 -1.40 -4.32
N SER A 100 0.91 -1.33 -5.12
CA SER A 100 -0.15 -2.35 -5.15
C SER A 100 0.23 -3.62 -5.92
N ASN A 101 1.27 -3.55 -6.76
CA ASN A 101 1.72 -4.66 -7.62
C ASN A 101 3.10 -5.25 -7.22
N GLU A 102 3.61 -4.88 -6.05
CA GLU A 102 4.80 -5.50 -5.46
C GLU A 102 4.61 -7.02 -5.33
N ASN A 103 5.62 -7.79 -5.74
CA ASN A 103 5.63 -9.26 -5.84
C ASN A 103 4.58 -9.85 -6.80
N LYS A 104 3.88 -9.02 -7.59
CA LYS A 104 2.91 -9.44 -8.63
C LYS A 104 3.42 -9.13 -10.03
N LEU A 105 3.68 -7.84 -10.31
CA LEU A 105 4.23 -7.35 -11.57
C LEU A 105 5.63 -6.79 -11.43
N VAL A 106 5.97 -6.31 -10.24
CA VAL A 106 7.26 -5.69 -9.93
C VAL A 106 7.82 -6.25 -8.63
N GLN A 107 9.14 -6.28 -8.48
CA GLN A 107 9.80 -6.67 -7.23
C GLN A 107 10.91 -5.68 -6.88
N ALA A 108 11.17 -5.47 -5.57
CA ALA A 108 12.36 -4.77 -5.10
C ALA A 108 13.63 -5.26 -5.81
N TRP A 109 14.42 -4.32 -6.33
CA TRP A 109 15.67 -4.60 -7.02
C TRP A 109 16.79 -3.74 -6.43
N TRP A 110 17.95 -4.36 -6.25
CA TRP A 110 19.21 -3.72 -5.92
C TRP A 110 20.29 -4.18 -6.89
N PRO A 111 21.32 -3.37 -7.16
CA PRO A 111 22.47 -3.83 -7.95
C PRO A 111 23.10 -5.07 -7.30
N SER A 112 23.47 -6.07 -8.11
CA SER A 112 24.05 -7.34 -7.63
C SER A 112 25.35 -7.19 -6.83
N SER A 113 26.01 -6.04 -6.96
CA SER A 113 27.11 -5.66 -6.09
C SER A 113 26.69 -5.61 -4.62
N VAL A 114 25.49 -5.06 -4.31
CA VAL A 114 24.96 -4.85 -2.95
C VAL A 114 24.82 -6.18 -2.22
N ASP A 115 24.57 -7.27 -2.93
CA ASP A 115 24.56 -8.63 -2.36
C ASP A 115 25.90 -9.02 -1.72
N LYS A 116 27.02 -8.40 -2.12
CA LYS A 116 28.34 -8.61 -1.46
C LYS A 116 28.43 -8.00 -0.08
N VAL A 117 27.56 -7.05 0.24
CA VAL A 117 27.44 -6.45 1.57
C VAL A 117 26.54 -7.30 2.47
N PHE A 118 25.52 -7.96 1.88
CA PHE A 118 24.57 -8.84 2.56
C PHE A 118 24.57 -10.25 1.95
N PRO A 119 25.64 -11.05 2.11
CA PRO A 119 25.78 -12.32 1.40
C PRO A 119 24.68 -13.34 1.69
N SER A 120 24.02 -13.30 2.85
CA SER A 120 22.87 -14.17 3.15
C SER A 120 21.63 -13.90 2.27
N SER A 121 21.48 -12.70 1.69
CA SER A 121 20.34 -12.38 0.81
C SER A 121 20.37 -13.12 -0.53
N THR A 122 21.48 -13.79 -0.84
CA THR A 122 21.61 -14.63 -2.04
C THR A 122 21.01 -16.03 -1.86
N GLN A 123 20.73 -16.44 -0.62
CA GLN A 123 20.28 -17.80 -0.29
C GLN A 123 18.76 -17.95 -0.18
N THR A 124 18.03 -16.84 -0.06
CA THR A 124 16.56 -16.81 0.03
C THR A 124 15.99 -15.80 -0.96
N SER A 125 14.82 -16.09 -1.54
CA SER A 125 14.25 -15.16 -2.51
C SER A 125 13.86 -13.84 -1.82
N SER A 126 14.05 -12.70 -2.50
CA SER A 126 13.66 -11.37 -1.99
C SER A 126 12.20 -11.31 -1.52
N LYS A 127 11.33 -12.16 -2.08
CA LYS A 127 9.92 -12.35 -1.67
C LYS A 127 9.80 -13.10 -0.34
N GLU A 128 10.48 -14.23 -0.17
CA GLU A 128 10.50 -14.99 1.08
C GLU A 128 11.07 -14.16 2.24
N GLU A 129 12.17 -13.44 1.99
CA GLU A 129 12.78 -12.57 2.99
C GLU A 129 11.82 -11.46 3.43
N ALA A 130 11.10 -10.84 2.48
CA ALA A 130 10.11 -9.82 2.78
C ALA A 130 8.96 -10.37 3.64
N ILE A 131 8.47 -11.58 3.32
CA ILE A 131 7.41 -12.25 4.09
C ILE A 131 7.90 -12.56 5.50
N LYS A 132 9.09 -13.14 5.65
CA LYS A 132 9.68 -13.49 6.94
C LYS A 132 9.87 -12.27 7.83
N MET A 133 10.46 -11.20 7.31
CA MET A 133 10.61 -9.94 8.05
C MET A 133 9.25 -9.30 8.38
N ARG A 134 8.26 -9.42 7.49
CA ARG A 134 6.90 -8.89 7.72
C ARG A 134 6.11 -9.67 8.78
N LYS A 135 6.37 -10.97 8.95
CA LYS A 135 5.81 -11.76 10.06
C LYS A 135 6.50 -11.43 11.39
N MET A 136 7.81 -11.19 11.37
CA MET A 136 8.64 -11.07 12.57
C MET A 136 8.69 -9.67 13.18
N LEU A 137 8.92 -8.63 12.37
CA LEU A 137 9.12 -7.26 12.85
C LEU A 137 7.90 -6.62 13.54
N PRO A 138 6.64 -6.91 13.17
CA PRO A 138 5.50 -6.30 13.82
C PRO A 138 5.42 -6.52 15.34
N ASN A 139 5.96 -7.63 15.86
CA ASN A 139 5.99 -7.88 17.30
C ASN A 139 6.91 -6.92 18.08
N PHE A 140 7.72 -6.13 17.39
CA PHE A 140 8.67 -5.16 17.97
C PHE A 140 8.48 -3.73 17.49
N LEU A 141 8.10 -3.54 16.23
CA LEU A 141 8.04 -2.21 15.60
C LEU A 141 6.61 -1.67 15.44
N LYS A 142 5.58 -2.41 15.86
CA LYS A 142 4.20 -1.88 15.96
C LYS A 142 4.05 -0.92 17.14
N PRO A 143 3.09 0.02 17.08
CA PRO A 143 2.81 0.95 18.18
C PRO A 143 2.74 0.30 19.55
N GLU A 144 2.00 -0.79 19.69
CA GLU A 144 1.79 -1.49 20.98
C GLU A 144 3.10 -2.05 21.54
N ALA A 145 3.95 -2.58 20.66
CA ALA A 145 5.25 -3.12 21.02
C ALA A 145 6.30 -2.04 21.30
N LEU A 146 6.14 -0.84 20.74
CA LEU A 146 7.05 0.28 20.94
C LEU A 146 6.75 1.09 22.21
N GLN A 147 5.52 1.02 22.74
CA GLN A 147 5.13 1.70 23.98
C GLN A 147 6.08 1.40 25.15
N ARG A 148 6.48 0.13 25.31
CA ARG A 148 7.44 -0.31 26.35
C ARG A 148 8.84 0.27 26.20
N TYR A 149 9.21 0.76 25.02
CA TYR A 149 10.53 1.31 24.74
C TYR A 149 10.60 2.83 24.89
N ILE A 150 9.48 3.53 25.07
CA ILE A 150 9.49 5.01 25.17
C ILE A 150 10.35 5.48 26.34
N GLY A 151 10.22 4.88 27.52
CA GLY A 151 11.06 5.25 28.66
C GLY A 151 12.55 5.04 28.39
N ILE A 152 12.91 4.00 27.62
CA ILE A 152 14.31 3.75 27.21
C ILE A 152 14.77 4.80 26.21
N MET A 153 13.94 5.12 25.20
CA MET A 153 14.22 6.18 24.22
C MET A 153 14.42 7.53 24.91
N ASP A 154 13.57 7.84 25.87
CA ASP A 154 13.58 9.07 26.64
C ASP A 154 14.85 9.19 27.49
N HIS A 155 15.18 8.13 28.23
CA HIS A 155 16.40 8.07 29.04
C HIS A 155 17.68 8.27 28.21
N ILE A 156 17.77 7.61 27.04
CA ILE A 156 18.92 7.77 26.14
C ILE A 156 18.98 9.19 25.56
N ALA A 157 17.84 9.77 25.22
CA ALA A 157 17.79 11.15 24.73
C ALA A 157 18.26 12.14 25.81
N GLN A 158 17.76 12.04 27.04
CA GLN A 158 18.21 12.86 28.16
C GLN A 158 19.73 12.80 28.32
N ARG A 159 20.28 11.58 28.35
CA ARG A 159 21.72 11.37 28.49
C ARG A 159 22.51 11.94 27.31
N HIS A 160 22.01 11.76 26.08
CA HIS A 160 22.63 12.31 24.88
C HIS A 160 22.72 13.84 24.88
N PHE A 161 21.63 14.52 25.26
CA PHE A 161 21.59 15.98 25.33
C PHE A 161 22.46 16.51 26.47
N HIS A 162 22.39 15.91 27.65
CA HIS A 162 23.24 16.29 28.79
C HIS A 162 24.74 16.13 28.50
N GLU A 163 25.16 15.01 27.90
CA GLU A 163 26.58 14.74 27.66
C GLU A 163 27.19 15.52 26.50
N SER A 164 26.39 16.02 25.55
CA SER A 164 26.96 16.51 24.27
C SER A 164 26.28 17.69 23.63
N TRP A 165 25.26 18.24 24.28
CA TRP A 165 24.63 19.50 23.87
C TRP A 165 24.75 20.55 24.96
N GLU A 166 24.53 20.17 26.22
CA GLU A 166 24.67 21.09 27.35
C GLU A 166 26.11 21.57 27.53
N ASN A 167 26.26 22.84 27.91
CA ASN A 167 27.55 23.50 28.14
C ASN A 167 28.50 23.53 26.93
N GLN A 168 27.99 23.35 25.71
CA GLN A 168 28.75 23.53 24.46
C GLN A 168 28.42 24.88 23.84
N GLU A 169 29.44 25.69 23.52
CA GLU A 169 29.26 26.97 22.80
C GLU A 169 28.80 26.74 21.34
N GLU A 170 29.21 25.61 20.75
CA GLU A 170 28.88 25.25 19.38
C GLU A 170 28.64 23.74 19.26
N VAL A 171 27.62 23.34 18.50
CA VAL A 171 27.35 21.93 18.22
C VAL A 171 27.18 21.64 16.72
N PHE A 172 27.67 20.48 16.31
CA PHE A 172 27.44 19.94 14.96
C PHE A 172 26.30 18.92 15.02
N VAL A 173 25.14 19.31 14.50
CA VAL A 173 23.89 18.57 14.71
C VAL A 173 23.89 17.21 14.03
N PHE A 174 24.33 17.11 12.78
CA PHE A 174 24.23 15.87 12.01
C PHE A 174 25.07 14.72 12.63
N PRO A 175 26.35 14.92 13.01
CA PRO A 175 27.11 13.91 13.77
C PRO A 175 26.47 13.51 15.10
N LEU A 176 25.91 14.47 15.85
CA LEU A 176 25.25 14.18 17.12
C LEU A 176 23.94 13.40 16.91
N ALA A 177 23.13 13.78 15.93
CA ALA A 177 21.93 13.06 15.55
C ALA A 177 22.25 11.61 15.13
N LYS A 178 23.30 11.39 14.34
CA LYS A 178 23.81 10.05 14.00
C LYS A 178 24.17 9.26 15.26
N ARG A 179 24.97 9.84 16.15
CA ARG A 179 25.37 9.15 17.39
C ARG A 179 24.16 8.81 18.27
N TYR A 180 23.17 9.70 18.36
CA TYR A 180 21.90 9.46 19.08
C TYR A 180 21.13 8.27 18.48
N THR A 181 20.84 8.31 17.18
CA THR A 181 20.02 7.27 16.54
C THR A 181 20.74 5.92 16.48
N PHE A 182 22.07 5.93 16.35
CA PHE A 182 22.87 4.70 16.37
C PHE A 182 22.84 4.04 17.74
N TRP A 183 23.03 4.83 18.80
CA TRP A 183 22.97 4.33 20.16
C TRP A 183 21.59 3.77 20.48
N LEU A 184 20.52 4.46 20.07
CA LEU A 184 19.17 3.98 20.27
C LEU A 184 18.92 2.64 19.54
N ALA A 185 19.35 2.53 18.28
CA ALA A 185 19.24 1.29 17.51
C ALA A 185 20.05 0.13 18.14
N CYS A 186 21.27 0.39 18.59
CA CYS A 186 22.09 -0.59 19.33
C CYS A 186 21.39 -1.06 20.61
N ARG A 187 20.78 -0.14 21.37
CA ARG A 187 20.08 -0.49 22.60
C ARG A 187 18.83 -1.32 22.31
N LEU A 188 17.97 -0.90 21.39
CA LEU A 188 16.68 -1.57 21.17
C LEU A 188 16.80 -2.86 20.37
N PHE A 189 17.78 -2.99 19.47
CA PHE A 189 17.86 -4.15 18.58
C PHE A 189 18.75 -5.26 19.15
N VAL A 190 19.79 -4.92 19.93
CA VAL A 190 20.78 -5.89 20.44
C VAL A 190 21.15 -5.70 21.93
N SER A 191 20.51 -4.78 22.64
CA SER A 191 20.79 -4.43 24.05
C SER A 191 22.25 -4.05 24.35
N VAL A 192 22.96 -3.46 23.39
CA VAL A 192 24.32 -2.96 23.64
C VAL A 192 24.23 -1.54 24.22
N GLU A 193 24.67 -1.39 25.47
CA GLU A 193 24.69 -0.09 26.20
C GLU A 193 26.08 0.47 26.42
N ASP A 194 27.10 -0.38 26.50
CA ASP A 194 28.47 0.05 26.78
C ASP A 194 28.95 1.05 25.69
N PRO A 195 29.28 2.30 26.05
CA PRO A 195 29.66 3.31 25.07
C PRO A 195 30.86 2.91 24.22
N ASN A 196 31.82 2.15 24.78
CA ASN A 196 32.98 1.69 24.04
C ASN A 196 32.59 0.65 22.98
N HIS A 197 31.69 -0.27 23.32
CA HIS A 197 31.15 -1.24 22.37
C HIS A 197 30.30 -0.57 21.29
N VAL A 198 29.46 0.41 21.63
CA VAL A 198 28.70 1.20 20.64
C VAL A 198 29.66 1.93 19.70
N ALA A 199 30.69 2.60 20.22
CA ALA A 199 31.68 3.31 19.41
C ALA A 199 32.46 2.37 18.48
N LYS A 200 32.82 1.16 18.95
CA LYS A 200 33.49 0.12 18.16
C LYS A 200 32.67 -0.29 16.93
N LEU A 201 31.34 -0.26 17.02
CA LEU A 201 30.45 -0.55 15.91
C LEU A 201 30.19 0.67 15.03
N ALA A 202 30.15 1.88 15.59
CA ALA A 202 29.77 3.12 14.90
C ALA A 202 30.72 3.51 13.75
N ASP A 203 32.05 3.51 13.95
CA ASP A 203 32.99 3.97 12.91
C ASP A 203 32.99 3.06 11.66
N PRO A 204 33.05 1.72 11.79
CA PRO A 204 32.89 0.84 10.63
C PRO A 204 31.52 1.01 9.97
N PHE A 205 30.48 1.31 10.75
CA PHE A 205 29.14 1.48 10.24
C PHE A 205 29.02 2.69 9.30
N ASP A 206 29.67 3.80 9.64
CA ASP A 206 29.72 4.99 8.78
C ASP A 206 30.40 4.71 7.44
N VAL A 207 31.46 3.89 7.45
CA VAL A 207 32.13 3.42 6.24
C VAL A 207 31.22 2.51 5.41
N LEU A 208 30.48 1.62 6.08
CA LEU A 208 29.51 0.72 5.46
C LEU A 208 28.37 1.48 4.77
N ALA A 209 27.68 2.34 5.52
CA ALA A 209 26.60 3.18 5.03
C ALA A 209 27.02 4.00 3.81
N SER A 210 28.16 4.69 3.92
CA SER A 210 28.71 5.52 2.85
C SER A 210 29.07 4.72 1.59
N GLY A 211 29.54 3.48 1.74
CA GLY A 211 29.87 2.64 0.60
C GLY A 211 28.67 1.91 0.00
N LEU A 212 27.63 1.58 0.78
CA LEU A 212 26.39 0.95 0.28
C LEU A 212 25.66 1.84 -0.73
N ILE A 213 25.72 3.15 -0.51
CA ILE A 213 25.12 4.15 -1.39
C ILE A 213 26.06 4.56 -2.52
N SER A 214 27.29 4.06 -2.58
CA SER A 214 28.29 4.47 -3.57
C SER A 214 28.14 3.77 -4.94
N ILE A 215 28.88 4.22 -5.96
CA ILE A 215 28.97 3.49 -7.23
C ILE A 215 29.48 2.06 -6.95
N PRO A 216 28.77 1.02 -7.42
CA PRO A 216 28.97 -0.39 -7.03
C PRO A 216 30.24 -1.07 -7.59
N ILE A 217 31.39 -0.41 -7.56
CA ILE A 217 32.65 -0.91 -8.10
C ILE A 217 33.48 -1.54 -6.98
N ASN A 218 33.64 -2.86 -7.00
CA ASN A 218 34.45 -3.58 -6.02
C ASN A 218 35.93 -3.62 -6.42
N LEU A 219 36.64 -2.49 -6.31
CA LEU A 219 38.09 -2.41 -6.49
C LEU A 219 38.78 -1.89 -5.23
N PRO A 220 40.02 -2.32 -4.91
CA PRO A 220 40.76 -1.80 -3.76
C PRO A 220 40.79 -0.27 -3.74
N GLY A 221 40.51 0.34 -2.59
CA GLY A 221 40.49 1.79 -2.41
C GLY A 221 39.14 2.48 -2.74
N THR A 222 38.22 1.79 -3.40
CA THR A 222 36.87 2.33 -3.66
C THR A 222 36.01 2.37 -2.39
N PRO A 223 35.05 3.31 -2.27
CA PRO A 223 34.10 3.33 -1.16
C PRO A 223 33.34 2.01 -1.01
N PHE A 224 32.90 1.40 -2.12
CA PHE A 224 32.18 0.13 -2.12
C PHE A 224 33.02 -1.03 -1.55
N ASN A 225 34.29 -1.15 -1.95
CA ASN A 225 35.19 -2.16 -1.38
C ASN A 225 35.42 -1.98 0.12
N ARG A 226 35.54 -0.74 0.59
CA ARG A 226 35.65 -0.43 2.03
C ARG A 226 34.39 -0.81 2.79
N ALA A 227 33.19 -0.59 2.21
CA ALA A 227 31.94 -1.02 2.81
C ALA A 227 31.84 -2.54 2.95
N ILE A 228 32.28 -3.32 1.96
CA ILE A 228 32.33 -4.79 2.09
C ILE A 228 33.21 -5.19 3.28
N LYS A 229 34.41 -4.61 3.41
CA LYS A 229 35.30 -4.88 4.56
C LYS A 229 34.66 -4.51 5.90
N ALA A 230 34.01 -3.35 5.95
CA ALA A 230 33.30 -2.88 7.14
C ALA A 230 32.12 -3.80 7.51
N SER A 231 31.30 -4.24 6.54
CA SER A 231 30.21 -5.20 6.80
C SER A 231 30.73 -6.52 7.36
N ASN A 232 31.88 -7.00 6.87
CA ASN A 232 32.49 -8.23 7.37
C ASN A 232 32.96 -8.08 8.82
N PHE A 233 33.53 -6.92 9.16
CA PHE A 233 33.91 -6.62 10.53
C PHE A 233 32.70 -6.55 11.47
N ILE A 234 31.68 -5.76 11.12
CA ILE A 234 30.48 -5.60 11.95
C ILE A 234 29.75 -6.94 12.11
N ARG A 235 29.63 -7.72 11.03
CA ARG A 235 29.01 -9.06 11.10
C ARG A 235 29.74 -9.97 12.09
N LYS A 236 31.08 -9.93 12.12
CA LYS A 236 31.86 -10.72 13.07
C LYS A 236 31.54 -10.35 14.52
N GLU A 237 31.46 -9.06 14.82
CA GLU A 237 31.08 -8.56 16.15
C GLU A 237 29.64 -8.93 16.51
N LEU A 238 28.69 -8.78 15.57
CA LEU A 238 27.30 -9.20 15.77
C LEU A 238 27.17 -10.70 16.04
N VAL A 239 27.93 -11.55 15.35
CA VAL A 239 27.95 -13.00 15.62
C VAL A 239 28.45 -13.29 17.03
N ALA A 240 29.44 -12.55 17.54
CA ALA A 240 29.87 -12.71 18.92
C ALA A 240 28.76 -12.35 19.92
N ILE A 241 28.03 -11.26 19.67
CA ILE A 241 26.87 -10.85 20.48
C ILE A 241 25.75 -11.90 20.41
N ILE A 242 25.45 -12.42 19.21
CA ILE A 242 24.43 -13.46 18.99
C ILE A 242 24.76 -14.72 19.80
N LYS A 243 26.02 -15.18 19.77
CA LYS A 243 26.47 -16.35 20.52
C LYS A 243 26.34 -16.14 22.02
N GLN A 244 26.78 -14.99 22.52
CA GLN A 244 26.63 -14.66 23.94
C GLN A 244 25.15 -14.62 24.34
N ARG A 245 24.29 -13.97 23.54
CA ARG A 245 22.86 -13.90 23.84
C ARG A 245 22.18 -15.26 23.85
N LYS A 246 22.61 -16.18 22.99
CA LYS A 246 22.11 -17.56 22.98
C LYS A 246 22.44 -18.28 24.30
N THR A 247 23.65 -18.09 24.82
CA THR A 247 24.06 -18.59 26.15
C THR A 247 23.22 -17.94 27.25
N ASP A 248 23.06 -16.62 27.23
CA ASP A 248 22.30 -15.88 28.25
C ASP A 248 20.83 -16.33 28.28
N LEU A 249 20.21 -16.61 27.13
CA LEU A 249 18.85 -17.15 27.04
C LEU A 249 18.77 -18.57 27.63
N ALA A 250 19.75 -19.43 27.35
CA ALA A 250 19.80 -20.79 27.89
C ALA A 250 20.00 -20.82 29.41
N GLU A 251 20.74 -19.84 29.95
CA GLU A 251 21.01 -19.69 31.38
C GLU A 251 19.93 -18.85 32.11
N GLY A 252 18.90 -18.37 31.41
CA GLY A 252 17.85 -17.52 31.99
C GLY A 252 18.29 -16.12 32.39
N LYS A 253 19.47 -15.67 31.93
CA LYS A 253 20.01 -14.31 32.14
C LYS A 253 19.41 -13.28 31.19
N ALA A 254 18.81 -13.71 30.08
CA ALA A 254 18.14 -12.87 29.10
C ALA A 254 16.68 -13.31 28.89
N SER A 255 15.83 -12.38 28.47
CA SER A 255 14.41 -12.65 28.16
C SER A 255 14.15 -12.71 26.64
N ALA A 256 13.14 -13.49 26.24
CA ALA A 256 12.62 -13.55 24.87
C ALA A 256 12.11 -12.20 24.35
N THR A 257 11.69 -11.31 25.24
CA THR A 257 11.12 -10.00 24.92
C THR A 257 12.10 -8.84 25.10
N GLN A 258 13.36 -9.14 25.43
CA GLN A 258 14.38 -8.15 25.79
C GLN A 258 14.72 -7.21 24.62
N ASP A 259 14.97 -7.76 23.43
CA ASP A 259 15.28 -7.02 22.21
C ASP A 259 14.95 -7.85 20.96
N ILE A 260 15.12 -7.25 19.78
CA ILE A 260 14.85 -7.91 18.50
C ILE A 260 15.73 -9.15 18.32
N LEU A 261 17.00 -9.10 18.73
CA LEU A 261 17.91 -10.24 18.66
C LEU A 261 17.40 -11.46 19.44
N SER A 262 17.00 -11.27 20.70
CA SER A 262 16.42 -12.35 21.52
C SER A 262 15.23 -13.00 20.83
N HIS A 263 14.34 -12.20 20.24
CA HIS A 263 13.19 -12.74 19.52
C HIS A 263 13.59 -13.46 18.24
N MET A 264 14.55 -12.94 17.46
CA MET A 264 15.07 -13.61 16.26
C MET A 264 15.66 -14.99 16.57
N LEU A 265 16.32 -15.14 17.72
CA LEU A 265 16.89 -16.41 18.17
C LEU A 265 15.82 -17.45 18.55
N LEU A 266 14.65 -17.01 19.01
CA LEU A 266 13.57 -17.88 19.49
C LEU A 266 12.44 -18.06 18.47
N THR A 267 12.48 -17.36 17.35
CA THR A 267 11.47 -17.48 16.29
C THR A 267 11.88 -18.57 15.31
N SER A 268 11.11 -19.65 15.23
CA SER A 268 11.23 -20.65 14.17
C SER A 268 10.41 -20.27 12.94
N ASP A 269 10.74 -20.84 11.78
CA ASP A 269 9.86 -20.81 10.62
C ASP A 269 8.69 -21.81 10.77
N GLU A 270 7.83 -21.88 9.74
CA GLU A 270 6.64 -22.75 9.68
C GLU A 270 6.98 -24.25 9.79
N ASN A 271 8.23 -24.63 9.49
CA ASN A 271 8.73 -26.00 9.61
C ASN A 271 9.44 -26.25 10.94
N GLY A 272 9.38 -25.30 11.89
CA GLY A 272 10.07 -25.38 13.18
C GLY A 272 11.58 -25.14 13.10
N LYS A 273 12.12 -24.62 11.99
CA LYS A 273 13.57 -24.37 11.83
C LYS A 273 13.93 -22.95 12.25
N PHE A 274 14.97 -22.84 13.09
CA PHE A 274 15.51 -21.56 13.55
C PHE A 274 16.48 -20.95 12.54
N MET A 275 16.64 -19.62 12.57
CA MET A 275 17.60 -18.91 11.72
C MET A 275 19.04 -19.22 12.09
N HIS A 276 19.91 -19.28 11.08
CA HIS A 276 21.35 -19.42 11.31
C HIS A 276 21.95 -18.10 11.82
N GLU A 277 23.01 -18.17 12.62
CA GLU A 277 23.61 -16.98 13.27
C GLU A 277 24.06 -15.91 12.27
N LEU A 278 24.59 -16.32 11.12
CA LEU A 278 25.01 -15.41 10.05
C LEU A 278 23.82 -14.68 9.41
N ASP A 279 22.68 -15.35 9.25
CA ASP A 279 21.46 -14.73 8.72
C ASP A 279 20.94 -13.70 9.72
N ILE A 280 20.91 -14.05 11.01
CA ILE A 280 20.53 -13.12 12.09
C ILE A 280 21.45 -11.90 12.08
N ALA A 281 22.76 -12.09 11.94
CA ALA A 281 23.73 -10.99 11.90
C ALA A 281 23.49 -10.05 10.70
N ASP A 282 23.24 -10.58 9.50
CA ASP A 282 22.94 -9.75 8.32
C ASP A 282 21.59 -9.01 8.46
N LYS A 283 20.57 -9.65 9.06
CA LYS A 283 19.27 -9.00 9.28
C LYS A 283 19.36 -7.90 10.33
N ILE A 284 20.10 -8.10 11.42
CA ILE A 284 20.39 -7.06 12.41
C ILE A 284 21.20 -5.92 11.79
N LEU A 285 22.21 -6.23 10.98
CA LEU A 285 22.99 -5.23 10.25
C LEU A 285 22.08 -4.34 9.37
N GLY A 286 21.17 -4.95 8.61
CA GLY A 286 20.18 -4.22 7.82
C GLY A 286 19.23 -3.37 8.66
N LEU A 287 18.78 -3.86 9.82
CA LEU A 287 17.93 -3.12 10.75
C LEU A 287 18.65 -1.91 11.35
N LEU A 288 19.92 -2.06 11.75
CA LEU A 288 20.74 -0.95 12.22
C LEU A 288 20.87 0.12 11.13
N ILE A 289 21.02 -0.26 9.85
CA ILE A 289 21.16 0.73 8.74
C ILE A 289 19.88 1.50 8.56
N GLY A 290 18.74 0.79 8.55
CA GLY A 290 17.44 1.42 8.46
C GLY A 290 17.13 2.34 9.65
N GLY A 291 17.48 1.92 10.87
CA GLY A 291 17.17 2.62 12.11
C GLY A 291 18.07 3.81 12.44
N HIS A 292 19.27 3.90 11.84
CA HIS A 292 20.24 4.96 12.17
C HIS A 292 20.25 6.13 11.16
N ASP A 293 20.56 5.84 9.89
CA ASP A 293 20.90 6.88 8.89
C ASP A 293 19.68 7.70 8.46
N THR A 294 18.51 7.05 8.40
CA THR A 294 17.28 7.72 7.92
C THR A 294 16.75 8.71 8.95
N ALA A 295 16.70 8.31 10.22
CA ALA A 295 16.21 9.13 11.32
C ALA A 295 17.17 10.27 11.66
N SER A 296 18.50 10.03 11.67
CA SER A 296 19.49 11.09 11.93
C SER A 296 19.43 12.24 10.91
N SER A 297 19.24 11.90 9.64
CA SER A 297 18.97 12.86 8.56
C SER A 297 17.72 13.70 8.82
N ALA A 298 16.61 13.05 9.20
CA ALA A 298 15.37 13.74 9.53
C ALA A 298 15.53 14.68 10.74
N CYS A 299 16.17 14.22 11.82
CA CYS A 299 16.46 15.05 13.00
C CYS A 299 17.31 16.28 12.64
N ALA A 300 18.34 16.12 11.81
CA ALA A 300 19.18 17.24 11.39
C ALA A 300 18.40 18.30 10.59
N PHE A 301 17.52 17.87 9.67
CA PHE A 301 16.67 18.81 8.94
C PHE A 301 15.59 19.44 9.82
N ILE A 302 15.05 18.73 10.81
CA ILE A 302 14.15 19.31 11.81
C ILE A 302 14.84 20.46 12.52
N VAL A 303 16.07 20.26 13.01
CA VAL A 303 16.82 21.36 13.65
C VAL A 303 17.03 22.53 12.69
N LYS A 304 17.38 22.25 11.42
CA LYS A 304 17.52 23.29 10.39
C LYS A 304 16.25 24.12 10.24
N TYR A 305 15.10 23.49 10.01
CA TYR A 305 13.85 24.20 9.75
C TYR A 305 13.32 24.92 11.00
N LEU A 306 13.45 24.32 12.19
CA LEU A 306 13.08 24.99 13.44
C LEU A 306 13.93 26.25 13.68
N ALA A 307 15.22 26.21 13.33
CA ALA A 307 16.09 27.37 13.48
C ALA A 307 15.84 28.47 12.44
N GLU A 308 15.42 28.11 11.23
CA GLU A 308 15.13 29.06 10.15
C GLU A 308 13.71 29.65 10.22
N LEU A 309 12.78 29.00 10.94
CA LEU A 309 11.36 29.36 11.00
C LEU A 309 10.90 29.55 12.46
N PRO A 310 11.12 30.73 13.06
CA PRO A 310 10.82 30.99 14.47
C PRO A 310 9.35 30.73 14.83
N GLU A 311 8.40 31.06 13.95
CA GLU A 311 6.98 30.83 14.16
C GLU A 311 6.64 29.34 14.28
N ILE A 312 7.34 28.49 13.54
CA ILE A 312 7.18 27.03 13.63
C ILE A 312 7.81 26.52 14.93
N TYR A 313 9.00 27.03 15.28
CA TYR A 313 9.66 26.71 16.55
C TYR A 313 8.78 27.07 17.75
N GLU A 314 8.18 28.25 17.78
CA GLU A 314 7.31 28.67 18.88
C GLU A 314 6.10 27.75 19.07
N GLY A 315 5.51 27.24 17.97
CA GLY A 315 4.43 26.26 18.04
C GLY A 315 4.89 24.93 18.65
N VAL A 316 6.06 24.43 18.25
CA VAL A 316 6.66 23.21 18.82
C VAL A 316 7.04 23.45 20.28
N TYR A 317 7.64 24.59 20.61
CA TYR A 317 8.03 24.97 21.95
C TYR A 317 6.85 24.95 22.91
N LYS A 318 5.74 25.61 22.55
CA LYS A 318 4.52 25.62 23.36
C LYS A 318 4.00 24.22 23.62
N GLU A 319 3.84 23.41 22.57
CA GLU A 319 3.37 22.02 22.69
C GLU A 319 4.27 21.19 23.63
N GLN A 320 5.59 21.27 23.45
CA GLN A 320 6.54 20.47 24.24
C GLN A 320 6.63 20.93 25.70
N MET A 321 6.55 22.24 25.95
CA MET A 321 6.57 22.79 27.31
C MET A 321 5.26 22.54 28.06
N GLU A 322 4.12 22.48 27.38
CA GLU A 322 2.85 22.04 27.98
C GLU A 322 2.91 20.58 28.43
N ILE A 323 3.53 19.72 27.62
CA ILE A 323 3.77 18.32 27.99
C ILE A 323 4.67 18.25 29.22
N GLU A 324 5.83 18.91 29.21
CA GLU A 324 6.77 18.92 30.34
C GLU A 324 6.10 19.42 31.64
N LYS A 325 5.33 20.51 31.58
CA LYS A 325 4.60 21.05 32.75
C LYS A 325 3.55 20.09 33.31
N SER A 326 3.02 19.19 32.48
CA SER A 326 2.02 18.20 32.92
C SER A 326 2.63 17.00 33.64
N LYS A 327 3.97 16.86 33.63
CA LYS A 327 4.69 15.71 34.18
C LYS A 327 5.18 15.97 35.59
N VAL A 328 5.33 14.90 36.36
CA VAL A 328 6.00 14.95 37.67
C VAL A 328 7.52 15.09 37.44
N PRO A 329 8.25 15.86 38.27
CA PRO A 329 9.71 15.95 38.16
C PRO A 329 10.37 14.56 38.16
N GLY A 330 11.21 14.29 37.15
CA GLY A 330 11.90 13.00 36.97
C GLY A 330 11.06 11.91 36.29
N GLU A 331 9.80 12.17 35.96
CA GLU A 331 8.97 11.23 35.19
C GLU A 331 9.43 11.18 33.73
N LEU A 332 9.70 9.97 33.23
CA LEU A 332 10.05 9.75 31.82
C LEU A 332 8.82 9.92 30.91
N LEU A 333 9.05 10.26 29.63
CA LEU A 333 7.99 10.28 28.61
C LEU A 333 7.29 8.93 28.53
N ASN A 334 5.96 8.97 28.35
CA ASN A 334 5.12 7.80 28.15
C ASN A 334 4.29 7.92 26.86
N TRP A 335 3.50 6.89 26.55
CA TRP A 335 2.68 6.87 25.33
C TRP A 335 1.65 8.01 25.24
N GLU A 336 1.07 8.41 26.38
CA GLU A 336 0.10 9.52 26.41
C GLU A 336 0.76 10.85 26.06
N ASP A 337 2.00 11.05 26.48
CA ASP A 337 2.77 12.25 26.13
C ASP A 337 3.07 12.31 24.63
N ILE A 338 3.51 11.19 24.05
CA ILE A 338 3.75 11.10 22.59
C ILE A 338 2.47 11.40 21.78
N LYS A 339 1.29 10.97 22.25
CA LYS A 339 0.02 11.25 21.56
C LYS A 339 -0.36 12.74 21.58
N LYS A 340 0.17 13.53 22.52
CA LYS A 340 -0.04 14.98 22.60
C LYS A 340 0.84 15.75 21.61
N MET A 341 1.97 15.18 21.14
CA MET A 341 2.93 15.81 20.21
C MET A 341 2.45 15.86 18.74
N ARG A 342 1.23 16.37 18.51
CA ARG A 342 0.57 16.36 17.20
C ARG A 342 1.18 17.38 16.25
N TYR A 343 1.39 18.61 16.71
CA TYR A 343 1.99 19.67 15.92
C TYR A 343 3.45 19.34 15.60
N SER A 344 4.21 18.84 16.57
CA SER A 344 5.59 18.36 16.37
C SER A 344 5.66 17.28 15.29
N TRP A 345 4.69 16.35 15.26
CA TRP A 345 4.64 15.33 14.21
C TRP A 345 4.27 15.91 12.83
N ASN A 346 3.41 16.91 12.77
CA ASN A 346 3.10 17.62 11.52
C ASN A 346 4.33 18.35 10.98
N VAL A 347 5.12 18.98 11.85
CA VAL A 347 6.41 19.60 11.50
C VAL A 347 7.37 18.54 10.96
N ALA A 348 7.52 17.41 11.64
CA ALA A 348 8.34 16.30 11.16
C ALA A 348 7.86 15.77 9.79
N CYS A 349 6.55 15.66 9.57
CA CYS A 349 5.99 15.27 8.28
C CYS A 349 6.34 16.25 7.15
N GLU A 350 6.30 17.56 7.44
CA GLU A 350 6.67 18.59 6.46
C GLU A 350 8.17 18.57 6.14
N VAL A 351 9.02 18.30 7.13
CA VAL A 351 10.44 18.02 6.92
C VAL A 351 10.63 16.81 6.01
N LEU A 352 9.94 15.69 6.30
CA LEU A 352 10.01 14.47 5.50
C LEU A 352 9.44 14.65 4.08
N ARG A 353 8.58 15.63 3.85
CA ARG A 353 8.08 15.99 2.51
C ARG A 353 9.13 16.77 1.73
N LEU A 354 9.74 17.78 2.35
CA LEU A 354 10.68 18.67 1.67
C LEU A 354 12.07 18.05 1.51
N ALA A 355 12.48 17.23 2.48
CA ALA A 355 13.78 16.58 2.55
C ALA A 355 13.65 15.10 2.97
N PRO A 356 13.00 14.24 2.15
CA PRO A 356 12.88 12.83 2.47
C PRO A 356 14.28 12.18 2.52
N PRO A 357 14.62 11.42 3.58
CA PRO A 357 15.93 10.77 3.68
C PRO A 357 16.23 9.89 2.45
N LEU A 358 15.23 9.13 1.99
CA LEU A 358 15.29 8.35 0.77
C LEU A 358 14.50 9.04 -0.35
N GLN A 359 15.16 9.27 -1.49
CA GLN A 359 14.57 9.98 -2.62
C GLN A 359 13.65 9.10 -3.48
N GLY A 360 13.79 7.78 -3.36
CA GLY A 360 13.12 6.80 -4.19
C GLY A 360 13.75 5.41 -4.03
N ALA A 361 13.20 4.41 -4.72
CA ALA A 361 13.77 3.07 -4.74
C ALA A 361 13.56 2.38 -6.10
N PHE A 362 14.40 1.38 -6.38
CA PHE A 362 14.28 0.60 -7.60
C PHE A 362 13.39 -0.63 -7.42
N ARG A 363 12.83 -1.05 -8.56
CA ARG A 363 12.11 -2.28 -8.79
C ARG A 363 12.59 -2.92 -10.09
N GLU A 364 12.19 -4.15 -10.32
CA GLU A 364 12.34 -4.87 -11.57
C GLU A 364 10.97 -5.37 -12.03
N ALA A 365 10.68 -5.22 -13.32
CA ALA A 365 9.50 -5.79 -13.96
C ALA A 365 9.63 -7.32 -14.06
N LEU A 366 8.72 -8.05 -13.42
CA LEU A 366 8.68 -9.52 -13.43
C LEU A 366 8.08 -10.07 -14.73
N THR A 367 7.19 -9.29 -15.35
CA THR A 367 6.45 -9.62 -16.57
C THR A 367 6.33 -8.37 -17.43
N ASP A 368 5.99 -8.54 -18.71
CA ASP A 368 5.58 -7.42 -19.56
C ASP A 368 4.22 -6.90 -19.08
N PHE A 369 4.09 -5.59 -18.86
CA PHE A 369 2.81 -4.98 -18.50
C PHE A 369 2.65 -3.59 -19.12
N THR A 370 1.42 -3.06 -19.09
CA THR A 370 1.10 -1.73 -19.63
C THR A 370 0.79 -0.77 -18.50
N PHE A 371 1.34 0.46 -18.58
CA PHE A 371 1.01 1.56 -17.68
C PHE A 371 0.81 2.85 -18.48
N ASN A 372 -0.35 3.50 -18.31
CA ASN A 372 -0.74 4.71 -19.04
C ASN A 372 -0.52 4.64 -20.55
N GLY A 373 -0.88 3.52 -21.18
CA GLY A 373 -0.76 3.30 -22.62
C GLY A 373 0.64 2.90 -23.11
N PHE A 374 1.63 2.83 -22.21
CA PHE A 374 3.00 2.42 -22.55
C PHE A 374 3.32 1.01 -22.07
N SER A 375 4.08 0.27 -22.89
CA SER A 375 4.56 -1.06 -22.51
C SER A 375 5.83 -0.97 -21.67
N ILE A 376 5.85 -1.67 -20.54
CA ILE A 376 7.00 -1.83 -19.65
C ILE A 376 7.48 -3.27 -19.80
N PRO A 377 8.65 -3.50 -20.43
CA PRO A 377 9.08 -4.86 -20.71
C PRO A 377 9.61 -5.58 -19.46
N LYS A 378 9.46 -6.90 -19.42
CA LYS A 378 10.05 -7.78 -18.41
C LYS A 378 11.56 -7.55 -18.31
N GLY A 379 12.08 -7.57 -17.08
CA GLY A 379 13.49 -7.38 -16.75
C GLY A 379 13.94 -5.92 -16.71
N TRP A 380 13.15 -4.98 -17.24
CA TRP A 380 13.47 -3.56 -17.10
C TRP A 380 13.41 -3.15 -15.64
N LYS A 381 14.34 -2.28 -15.26
CA LYS A 381 14.31 -1.67 -13.93
C LYS A 381 13.28 -0.55 -13.92
N ILE A 382 12.76 -0.28 -12.75
CA ILE A 382 11.76 0.75 -12.54
C ILE A 382 12.22 1.58 -11.35
N TYR A 383 12.19 2.89 -11.47
CA TYR A 383 12.48 3.81 -10.38
C TYR A 383 11.24 4.63 -10.08
N TRP A 384 10.91 4.78 -8.80
CA TRP A 384 9.93 5.75 -8.34
C TRP A 384 10.63 6.76 -7.45
N SER A 385 10.15 8.01 -7.46
CA SER A 385 10.72 9.08 -6.64
C SER A 385 9.67 9.74 -5.78
N ALA A 386 9.99 9.94 -4.49
CA ALA A 386 9.16 10.69 -3.56
C ALA A 386 8.98 12.15 -4.03
N ASN A 387 10.02 12.76 -4.60
CA ASN A 387 9.96 14.13 -5.13
C ASN A 387 8.93 14.31 -6.24
N SER A 388 8.62 13.25 -7.00
CA SER A 388 7.63 13.32 -8.07
C SER A 388 6.21 13.65 -7.58
N THR A 389 5.93 13.44 -6.28
CA THR A 389 4.68 13.83 -5.64
C THR A 389 4.87 14.87 -4.56
N HIS A 390 5.94 14.77 -3.74
CA HIS A 390 6.18 15.67 -2.60
C HIS A 390 6.38 17.13 -3.00
N ARG A 391 7.00 17.39 -4.15
CA ARG A 391 7.27 18.74 -4.66
C ARG A 391 6.39 19.12 -5.85
N ASN A 392 5.36 18.34 -6.13
CA ASN A 392 4.42 18.60 -7.21
C ASN A 392 3.36 19.62 -6.74
N SER A 393 3.23 20.75 -7.44
CA SER A 393 2.29 21.83 -7.12
C SER A 393 0.82 21.45 -7.27
N GLU A 394 0.49 20.46 -8.10
CA GLU A 394 -0.88 19.92 -8.22
C GLU A 394 -1.31 19.14 -6.97
N VAL A 395 -0.33 18.62 -6.23
CA VAL A 395 -0.53 17.82 -5.03
C VAL A 395 -0.38 18.66 -3.77
N PHE A 396 0.66 19.50 -3.73
CA PHE A 396 0.99 20.39 -2.64
C PHE A 396 1.07 21.83 -3.18
N PRO A 397 0.00 22.64 -3.05
CA PRO A 397 0.03 24.04 -3.45
C PRO A 397 1.17 24.80 -2.75
N GLU A 398 1.90 25.65 -3.45
CA GLU A 398 3.14 26.26 -2.95
C GLU A 398 4.15 25.21 -2.42
N PRO A 399 4.63 24.27 -3.26
CA PRO A 399 5.30 23.05 -2.79
C PRO A 399 6.63 23.29 -2.06
N LEU A 400 7.23 24.49 -2.18
CA LEU A 400 8.47 24.86 -1.49
C LEU A 400 8.22 25.57 -0.15
N LYS A 401 7.00 26.03 0.12
CA LYS A 401 6.63 26.66 1.38
C LYS A 401 6.56 25.59 2.46
N PHE A 402 7.27 25.81 3.57
CA PHE A 402 7.20 24.97 4.75
C PHE A 402 5.90 25.26 5.50
N ASP A 403 4.97 24.31 5.46
CA ASP A 403 3.64 24.46 6.07
C ASP A 403 3.17 23.15 6.71
N PRO A 404 3.31 23.01 8.05
CA PRO A 404 2.86 21.83 8.79
C PRO A 404 1.34 21.59 8.76
N SER A 405 0.53 22.63 8.51
CA SER A 405 -0.94 22.51 8.53
C SER A 405 -1.49 21.54 7.49
N ARG A 406 -0.69 21.27 6.44
CA ARG A 406 -0.97 20.26 5.40
C ARG A 406 -1.20 18.85 5.93
N PHE A 407 -0.70 18.56 7.14
CA PHE A 407 -0.81 17.26 7.79
C PHE A 407 -1.88 17.22 8.89
N GLU A 408 -2.63 18.30 9.10
CA GLU A 408 -3.79 18.30 9.98
C GLU A 408 -4.96 17.46 9.42
N GLY A 409 -5.85 17.02 10.32
CA GLY A 409 -7.03 16.27 9.95
C GLY A 409 -6.70 14.94 9.25
N SER A 410 -7.17 14.78 8.00
CA SER A 410 -6.94 13.57 7.20
C SER A 410 -5.57 13.52 6.53
N GLY A 411 -4.80 14.61 6.55
CA GLY A 411 -3.53 14.74 5.86
C GLY A 411 -3.64 14.62 4.32
N PRO A 412 -2.49 14.44 3.63
CA PRO A 412 -2.43 14.36 2.17
C PRO A 412 -3.14 13.11 1.61
N ALA A 413 -3.61 13.21 0.37
CA ALA A 413 -4.24 12.09 -0.32
C ALA A 413 -3.33 10.83 -0.39
N PRO A 414 -3.90 9.61 -0.48
CA PRO A 414 -3.08 8.40 -0.55
C PRO A 414 -2.08 8.44 -1.72
N TYR A 415 -0.88 7.91 -1.50
CA TYR A 415 0.21 7.82 -2.48
C TYR A 415 0.85 9.14 -2.92
N THR A 416 0.45 10.28 -2.32
CA THR A 416 1.08 11.58 -2.57
C THR A 416 2.20 11.90 -1.58
N PHE A 417 2.02 11.51 -0.32
CA PHE A 417 3.04 11.60 0.72
C PHE A 417 3.64 10.22 1.02
N VAL A 418 4.81 9.92 0.44
CA VAL A 418 5.43 8.59 0.46
C VAL A 418 6.87 8.55 1.02
N PRO A 419 7.23 9.30 2.10
CA PRO A 419 8.61 9.29 2.62
C PRO A 419 9.05 7.91 3.15
N PHE A 420 8.10 7.03 3.46
CA PHE A 420 8.31 5.66 3.92
C PHE A 420 7.99 4.61 2.84
N GLY A 421 7.80 5.03 1.59
CA GLY A 421 7.31 4.17 0.49
C GLY A 421 5.86 3.73 0.68
N GLY A 422 5.51 2.56 0.15
CA GLY A 422 4.17 2.00 0.30
C GLY A 422 4.07 0.53 -0.09
N GLY A 423 2.87 -0.04 0.09
CA GLY A 423 2.58 -1.43 -0.23
C GLY A 423 3.30 -2.43 0.69
N PRO A 424 3.55 -3.67 0.24
CA PRO A 424 4.26 -4.71 1.00
C PRO A 424 5.69 -4.35 1.43
N ARG A 425 6.30 -3.33 0.81
CA ARG A 425 7.65 -2.83 1.10
C ARG A 425 7.64 -1.47 1.83
N MET A 426 6.51 -1.05 2.39
CA MET A 426 6.47 0.12 3.27
C MET A 426 7.45 -0.08 4.43
N CYS A 427 8.16 0.99 4.83
CA CYS A 427 9.16 0.93 5.89
C CYS A 427 8.57 0.29 7.17
N PRO A 428 9.12 -0.84 7.63
CA PRO A 428 8.62 -1.49 8.84
C PRO A 428 8.96 -0.70 10.11
N GLY A 429 9.98 0.17 10.05
CA GLY A 429 10.41 1.05 11.14
C GLY A 429 9.74 2.41 11.18
N LYS A 430 8.64 2.64 10.43
CA LYS A 430 7.95 3.95 10.39
C LYS A 430 7.60 4.47 11.78
N GLU A 431 6.95 3.64 12.60
CA GLU A 431 6.52 4.06 13.94
C GLU A 431 7.72 4.18 14.90
N TYR A 432 8.76 3.36 14.74
CA TYR A 432 10.03 3.53 15.47
C TYR A 432 10.68 4.89 15.18
N ALA A 433 10.83 5.25 13.90
CA ALA A 433 11.38 6.53 13.48
C ALA A 433 10.53 7.71 13.96
N ARG A 434 9.20 7.55 13.99
CA ARG A 434 8.29 8.57 14.54
C ARG A 434 8.58 8.84 16.01
N LEU A 435 8.74 7.80 16.84
CA LEU A 435 9.03 7.97 18.26
C LEU A 435 10.41 8.59 18.48
N GLU A 436 11.42 8.08 17.77
CA GLU A 436 12.79 8.59 17.81
C GLU A 436 12.86 10.08 17.49
N ILE A 437 12.17 10.51 16.43
CA ILE A 437 12.09 11.93 16.03
C ILE A 437 11.38 12.78 17.10
N LEU A 438 10.25 12.31 17.61
CA LEU A 438 9.44 13.08 18.59
C LEU A 438 10.16 13.23 19.94
N VAL A 439 10.79 12.16 20.43
CA VAL A 439 11.60 12.20 21.65
C VAL A 439 12.80 13.12 21.46
N PHE A 440 13.49 13.05 20.31
CA PHE A 440 14.56 13.98 19.98
C PHE A 440 14.10 15.43 19.98
N MET A 441 12.97 15.74 19.34
CA MET A 441 12.40 17.10 19.32
C MET A 441 12.05 17.61 20.72
N HIS A 442 11.47 16.78 21.57
CA HIS A 442 11.14 17.13 22.94
C HIS A 442 12.39 17.60 23.73
N HIS A 443 13.46 16.80 23.69
CA HIS A 443 14.70 17.12 24.41
C HIS A 443 15.50 18.24 23.77
N LEU A 444 15.47 18.38 22.45
CA LEU A 444 16.06 19.52 21.76
C LEU A 444 15.46 20.83 22.28
N VAL A 445 14.14 20.93 22.31
CA VAL A 445 13.43 22.14 22.75
C VAL A 445 13.66 22.39 24.25
N LYS A 446 13.60 21.33 25.08
CA LYS A 446 13.84 21.42 26.53
C LYS A 446 15.26 21.86 26.85
N SER A 447 16.26 21.32 26.17
CA SER A 447 17.66 21.72 26.32
C SER A 447 17.85 23.20 25.96
N ILE A 448 17.25 23.66 24.85
CA ILE A 448 17.27 25.08 24.47
C ILE A 448 16.59 25.94 25.54
N ALA A 449 15.47 25.49 26.11
CA ALA A 449 14.73 26.22 27.15
C ALA A 449 15.53 26.35 28.46
N ASN A 450 16.20 25.28 28.90
CA ASN A 450 16.96 25.26 30.16
C ASN A 450 18.18 26.17 30.13
N ASN A 451 18.82 26.33 28.96
CA ASN A 451 19.90 27.29 28.76
C ASN A 451 19.45 28.77 28.87
N GLN A 452 18.16 29.06 28.97
CA GLN A 452 17.60 30.42 29.11
C GLN A 452 17.57 30.95 30.57
N HIS A 453 18.04 30.20 31.57
CA HIS A 453 17.97 30.61 33.00
C HIS A 453 18.97 31.70 33.44
N HIS A 454 19.61 32.42 32.52
CA HIS A 454 20.27 33.70 32.84
C HIS A 454 19.30 34.88 32.62
N PRO A 455 19.02 35.70 33.65
CA PRO A 455 17.92 36.66 33.59
C PRO A 455 18.32 37.91 32.82
N LYS A 456 17.67 38.18 31.67
CA LYS A 456 17.15 39.51 31.24
C LYS A 456 16.62 39.50 29.80
N SER A 457 15.37 39.96 29.66
CA SER A 457 14.69 40.53 28.48
C SER A 457 14.28 39.62 27.30
N SER A 458 13.07 39.93 26.81
CA SER A 458 12.30 39.36 25.69
C SER A 458 13.08 38.81 24.48
N LEU A 459 12.68 37.60 24.09
CA LEU A 459 13.32 36.61 23.21
C LEU A 459 13.42 36.94 21.70
N LEU A 460 12.87 38.05 21.21
CA LEU A 460 12.87 38.34 19.76
C LEU A 460 14.11 39.12 19.25
N ASP A 461 14.93 39.69 20.14
CA ASP A 461 16.07 40.51 19.73
C ASP A 461 17.44 39.82 19.84
N ARG A 462 17.51 38.59 20.34
CA ARG A 462 18.81 37.90 20.52
C ARG A 462 18.73 36.43 20.19
N GLY A 463 18.91 36.15 18.89
CA GLY A 463 19.14 34.82 18.34
C GLY A 463 20.31 34.11 19.01
N LEU A 464 20.00 33.32 20.04
CA LEU A 464 20.97 32.57 20.85
C LEU A 464 21.61 31.42 20.09
N TRP A 465 21.01 30.94 18.99
CA TRP A 465 21.66 30.00 18.09
C TRP A 465 21.68 30.55 16.66
N ARG A 466 22.83 31.06 16.20
CA ARG A 466 23.02 31.23 14.75
C ARG A 466 23.25 29.85 14.15
N VAL A 467 22.25 29.33 13.45
CA VAL A 467 22.46 28.15 12.61
C VAL A 467 23.22 28.56 11.36
N LYS A 468 24.51 28.21 11.31
CA LYS A 468 25.24 28.18 10.05
C LYS A 468 25.03 26.81 9.43
N VAL A 469 24.20 26.77 8.40
CA VAL A 469 24.24 25.68 7.43
C VAL A 469 25.56 25.83 6.68
N LEU A 470 26.56 25.03 7.05
CA LEU A 470 27.84 25.04 6.35
C LEU A 470 27.61 24.48 4.94
N SER A 471 27.86 25.31 3.93
CA SER A 471 27.76 24.87 2.54
C SER A 471 28.78 23.75 2.29
N TYR A 472 28.33 22.69 1.63
CA TYR A 472 29.12 21.75 0.83
C TYR A 472 30.62 21.69 1.18
N LYS A 473 30.99 20.91 2.22
CA LYS A 473 32.41 20.63 2.45
C LYS A 473 32.98 19.96 1.19
N SER A 474 34.09 20.49 0.68
CA SER A 474 34.87 19.93 -0.43
C SER A 474 35.29 18.46 -0.20
N SER A 475 35.29 18.00 1.07
CA SER A 475 35.48 16.59 1.46
C SER A 475 34.41 15.64 0.89
N CYS A 476 33.19 16.12 0.64
CA CYS A 476 32.13 15.33 0.01
C CYS A 476 32.34 15.03 -1.47
N ARG A 477 33.35 15.61 -2.13
CA ARG A 477 33.79 15.19 -3.48
C ARG A 477 34.25 13.73 -3.53
N ARG A 478 34.44 13.05 -2.38
CA ARG A 478 34.91 11.65 -2.32
C ARG A 478 33.80 10.60 -2.13
N ASN A 479 32.54 10.99 -1.90
CA ASN A 479 31.45 10.04 -1.61
C ASN A 479 30.33 10.12 -2.67
N TYR A 480 30.32 9.11 -3.54
CA TYR A 480 29.52 9.02 -4.77
C TYR A 480 28.10 8.44 -4.53
N SER A 481 27.21 9.12 -3.79
CA SER A 481 25.91 8.53 -3.36
C SER A 481 24.82 8.43 -4.45
N PHE A 482 24.06 7.32 -4.48
CA PHE A 482 23.00 6.94 -5.45
C PHE A 482 21.53 7.13 -4.98
N PHE A 483 21.26 7.16 -3.67
CA PHE A 483 19.88 6.97 -3.12
C PHE A 483 19.39 8.04 -2.15
N PHE A 484 20.32 8.78 -1.53
CA PHE A 484 20.02 9.72 -0.45
C PHE A 484 20.31 11.14 -0.92
N VAL A 485 19.51 12.10 -0.46
CA VAL A 485 20.05 13.46 -0.30
C VAL A 485 21.26 13.30 0.60
N CYS A 486 22.44 13.68 0.11
CA CYS A 486 23.65 13.65 0.90
C CYS A 486 23.51 14.67 2.05
N CYS A 487 22.88 14.28 3.16
CA CYS A 487 22.89 15.08 4.39
C CYS A 487 24.29 15.18 4.96
N SER A 488 25.15 14.19 4.67
CA SER A 488 26.59 14.26 4.88
C SER A 488 27.27 15.39 4.11
N CYS A 489 26.59 16.06 3.17
CA CYS A 489 27.08 17.23 2.45
C CYS A 489 26.66 18.57 3.11
N PHE A 490 25.80 18.54 4.14
CA PHE A 490 25.33 19.71 4.88
C PHE A 490 25.61 19.53 6.38
N ASP A 491 26.63 20.21 6.89
CA ASP A 491 26.84 20.30 8.34
C ASP A 491 25.98 21.46 8.88
N VAL A 492 25.01 21.16 9.74
CA VAL A 492 24.25 22.17 10.49
C VAL A 492 25.04 22.49 11.75
N LYS A 493 25.63 23.69 11.80
CA LYS A 493 26.38 24.20 12.95
C LYS A 493 25.50 25.17 13.73
N MET A 494 25.22 24.89 15.00
CA MET A 494 24.55 25.84 15.91
C MET A 494 25.62 26.62 16.67
N LEU A 495 25.53 27.96 16.69
CA LEU A 495 26.48 28.86 17.35
C LEU A 495 25.81 29.67 18.46
N GLU A 496 26.38 29.71 19.66
CA GLU A 496 25.96 30.67 20.69
C GLU A 496 26.25 32.12 20.25
N ALA A 497 25.36 33.07 20.59
CA ALA A 497 25.56 34.48 20.24
C ALA A 497 26.76 35.09 21.02
N PRO A 498 27.70 35.79 20.37
CA PRO A 498 28.82 36.40 21.08
C PRO A 498 28.34 37.52 22.02
N LYS A 499 28.86 37.53 23.25
CA LYS A 499 28.75 38.66 24.17
C LYS A 499 29.60 39.81 23.63
N PHE A 500 28.97 40.72 22.88
CA PHE A 500 29.67 41.89 22.35
C PHE A 500 30.06 42.86 23.47
N GLY A 501 31.36 42.86 23.81
CA GLY A 501 32.06 44.05 24.27
C GLY A 501 32.34 44.95 23.07
N GLY A 502 32.02 46.23 23.19
CA GLY A 502 32.15 47.19 22.11
C GLY A 502 33.62 47.45 21.74
N LEU A 503 33.86 47.63 20.45
CA LEU A 503 34.86 48.55 19.92
C LEU A 503 34.56 48.85 18.45
N ASN A 504 34.83 50.10 18.13
CA ASN A 504 34.44 50.88 16.98
C ASN A 504 35.59 50.88 15.95
N ILE A 505 35.30 51.23 14.68
CA ILE A 505 36.25 51.70 13.62
C ILE A 505 36.99 50.55 12.87
N ASP A 506 37.19 50.49 11.54
CA ASP A 506 37.09 51.45 10.43
C ASP A 506 36.75 50.79 9.08
N LEU A 507 36.34 51.63 8.13
CA LEU A 507 36.05 51.33 6.72
C LEU A 507 37.33 51.24 5.86
N ASN A 508 37.41 50.27 4.92
CA ASN A 508 37.81 50.52 3.53
C ASN A 508 37.68 49.28 2.61
N GLU A 509 36.97 49.49 1.48
CA GLU A 509 37.19 49.09 0.07
C GLU A 509 38.04 47.83 -0.26
N ASN A 510 37.78 46.97 -1.25
CA ASN A 510 36.97 46.93 -2.47
C ASN A 510 36.91 45.47 -2.96
N HIS A 511 35.79 45.00 -3.52
CA HIS A 511 35.69 44.37 -4.86
C HIS A 511 34.34 43.67 -5.10
N ASP A 512 33.82 43.96 -6.29
CA ASP A 512 32.57 43.51 -6.90
C ASP A 512 32.35 41.97 -6.93
N HIS A 513 31.13 41.56 -6.58
CA HIS A 513 30.45 40.48 -7.29
C HIS A 513 28.93 40.71 -7.29
N TYR A 514 28.38 40.81 -8.49
CA TYR A 514 26.97 40.97 -8.83
C TYR A 514 26.05 39.97 -8.09
N GLY A 515 25.12 40.53 -7.31
CA GLY A 515 23.96 39.82 -6.78
C GLY A 515 22.80 39.80 -7.76
N LEU A 516 21.95 38.78 -7.62
CA LEU A 516 20.53 38.82 -7.99
C LEU A 516 19.77 37.90 -7.02
N SER A 517 19.41 38.46 -5.87
CA SER A 517 18.27 38.04 -5.07
C SER A 517 17.50 39.31 -4.68
N GLN A 518 16.20 39.14 -4.42
CA GLN A 518 15.24 40.14 -3.91
C GLN A 518 14.54 41.06 -4.93
N ASN A 519 13.24 40.81 -5.07
CA ASN A 519 12.10 41.74 -5.21
C ASN A 519 10.89 40.81 -5.43
N PHE A 520 9.92 40.64 -4.53
CA PHE A 520 8.91 41.62 -4.14
C PHE A 520 8.24 41.17 -2.83
N TYR A 521 8.29 42.00 -1.79
CA TYR A 521 7.25 42.12 -0.77
C TYR A 521 7.23 43.58 -0.32
N HIS A 522 6.15 44.30 -0.63
CA HIS A 522 5.79 45.49 0.13
C HIS A 522 4.27 45.74 0.07
N LYS A 523 3.70 45.73 1.28
CA LYS A 523 2.51 46.43 1.83
C LYS A 523 1.42 46.95 0.88
N LEU A 524 0.18 46.58 1.21
CA LEU A 524 -0.91 47.52 1.49
C LEU A 524 -1.79 46.92 2.61
N GLY A 525 -2.20 47.76 3.57
CA GLY A 525 -2.97 47.37 4.75
C GLY A 525 -4.43 47.85 4.72
N GLU A 526 -5.13 47.37 5.75
CA GLU A 526 -6.37 47.87 6.38
C GLU A 526 -7.72 47.88 5.62
N GLY A 527 -8.69 47.17 6.23
CA GLY A 527 -10.04 47.69 6.44
C GLY A 527 -11.17 47.09 5.59
N SER A 528 -11.91 46.11 6.15
CA SER A 528 -13.35 46.23 6.48
C SER A 528 -14.06 44.88 6.63
N ASN A 529 -14.94 44.86 7.62
CA ASN A 529 -15.83 43.77 8.05
C ASN A 529 -16.77 43.28 6.94
N MET A 530 -17.18 42.00 6.99
CA MET A 530 -18.59 41.58 7.17
C MET A 530 -18.77 40.08 6.89
N SER A 531 -19.78 39.54 7.56
CA SER A 531 -20.13 38.14 7.80
C SER A 531 -21.01 37.47 6.72
N ILE A 532 -21.09 36.13 6.83
CA ILE A 532 -22.29 35.27 6.68
C ILE A 532 -22.77 34.83 5.26
N ASP A 533 -22.90 33.49 5.17
CA ASP A 533 -23.84 32.62 4.44
C ASP A 533 -23.89 32.42 2.90
N SER A 534 -23.84 31.11 2.58
CA SER A 534 -24.77 30.32 1.75
C SER A 534 -24.57 30.13 0.24
N TYR A 535 -24.54 28.83 -0.12
CA TYR A 535 -25.19 28.12 -1.24
C TYR A 535 -25.06 28.60 -2.69
N GLY A 536 -24.75 27.64 -3.59
CA GLY A 536 -25.35 27.61 -4.94
C GLY A 536 -24.43 27.25 -6.11
N SER A 537 -24.44 25.97 -6.47
CA SER A 537 -24.56 25.41 -7.83
C SER A 537 -24.04 26.17 -9.06
N LEU A 538 -23.24 25.50 -9.90
CA LEU A 538 -23.38 25.59 -11.37
C LEU A 538 -22.86 24.31 -12.06
N GLN A 539 -23.78 23.67 -12.80
CA GLN A 539 -23.57 22.59 -13.76
C GLN A 539 -22.93 23.14 -15.05
N MET A 540 -22.17 22.31 -15.80
CA MET A 540 -22.22 22.30 -17.27
C MET A 540 -21.90 20.91 -17.87
N SER A 541 -22.92 20.36 -18.53
CA SER A 541 -23.00 19.57 -19.77
C SER A 541 -21.96 18.54 -20.23
N ASN A 542 -22.51 17.34 -20.55
CA ASN A 542 -21.97 16.26 -21.37
C ASN A 542 -21.97 16.55 -22.89
N GLY A 543 -21.02 15.91 -23.59
CA GLY A 543 -21.15 15.37 -24.95
C GLY A 543 -19.99 14.36 -25.14
N GLY A 544 -20.13 13.12 -25.60
CA GLY A 544 -21.15 12.44 -26.40
C GLY A 544 -20.40 11.71 -27.53
N GLY A 545 -20.22 10.39 -27.42
CA GLY A 545 -19.56 9.57 -28.44
C GLY A 545 -19.64 8.08 -28.14
N SER A 546 -20.60 7.41 -28.79
CA SER A 546 -20.91 5.97 -28.66
C SER A 546 -20.05 5.10 -29.58
N VAL A 547 -19.66 3.90 -29.12
CA VAL A 547 -19.39 2.73 -29.98
C VAL A 547 -20.03 1.49 -29.33
N ALA A 548 -20.80 0.75 -30.12
CA ALA A 548 -21.63 -0.39 -29.74
C ALA A 548 -20.83 -1.67 -29.43
N MET A 549 -21.30 -2.49 -28.49
CA MET A 549 -20.92 -3.91 -28.37
C MET A 549 -22.10 -4.78 -27.88
N SER A 550 -22.09 -6.02 -28.39
CA SER A 550 -23.17 -7.02 -28.45
C SER A 550 -23.68 -7.58 -27.12
N MET A 551 -24.94 -8.01 -27.16
CA MET A 551 -25.71 -8.69 -26.11
C MET A 551 -25.26 -10.14 -25.92
N ASP A 552 -24.96 -10.52 -24.66
CA ASP A 552 -25.44 -11.74 -23.98
C ASP A 552 -24.61 -11.98 -22.70
N ASN A 553 -25.11 -11.54 -21.55
CA ASN A 553 -24.48 -11.81 -20.23
C ASN A 553 -25.56 -12.04 -19.17
N SER A 554 -25.63 -13.26 -18.65
CA SER A 554 -26.49 -13.69 -17.54
C SER A 554 -25.74 -14.58 -16.54
N SER A 555 -26.17 -14.49 -15.27
CA SER A 555 -25.56 -14.86 -13.97
C SER A 555 -24.13 -14.38 -13.70
N VAL A 556 -23.91 -13.28 -12.97
CA VAL A 556 -23.03 -13.30 -11.76
C VAL A 556 -23.03 -12.03 -10.94
N GLY A 557 -22.84 -12.25 -9.65
CA GLY A 557 -22.09 -11.39 -8.75
C GLY A 557 -20.59 -11.59 -8.78
N SER A 558 -19.89 -10.49 -8.53
CA SER A 558 -18.45 -10.32 -8.40
C SER A 558 -17.82 -9.89 -9.71
N ASN A 559 -18.02 -8.60 -10.02
CA ASN A 559 -17.12 -7.85 -10.88
C ASN A 559 -16.14 -7.08 -10.01
N ASP A 560 -14.93 -7.60 -9.80
CA ASP A 560 -13.77 -6.76 -9.54
C ASP A 560 -12.47 -7.41 -10.04
N SER A 561 -11.77 -6.64 -10.88
CA SER A 561 -10.43 -6.81 -11.48
C SER A 561 -10.26 -7.68 -12.74
N HIS A 562 -9.94 -7.01 -13.86
CA HIS A 562 -9.35 -7.61 -15.05
C HIS A 562 -7.93 -8.12 -14.77
N THR A 563 -7.70 -9.42 -14.94
CA THR A 563 -6.36 -10.01 -15.13
C THR A 563 -6.33 -10.76 -16.47
N ARG A 564 -5.29 -10.52 -17.27
CA ARG A 564 -5.07 -11.20 -18.56
C ARG A 564 -4.56 -12.62 -18.32
N ILE A 565 -5.07 -13.56 -19.10
CA ILE A 565 -4.63 -14.96 -19.19
C ILE A 565 -3.13 -15.00 -19.56
N LEU A 566 -2.33 -15.67 -18.74
CA LEU A 566 -0.97 -16.07 -19.04
C LEU A 566 -1.00 -17.37 -19.85
N ASN A 567 -0.28 -17.38 -20.97
CA ASN A 567 0.02 -18.59 -21.74
C ASN A 567 0.86 -19.54 -20.89
N HIS A 568 0.41 -20.79 -20.72
CA HIS A 568 1.21 -21.86 -20.13
C HIS A 568 2.20 -22.44 -21.14
N GLN A 569 3.49 -22.38 -20.84
CA GLN A 569 4.50 -23.31 -21.35
C GLN A 569 4.54 -24.52 -20.40
N GLY A 570 3.87 -25.60 -20.78
CA GLY A 570 3.77 -26.79 -19.91
C GLY A 570 3.12 -28.02 -20.56
N LEU A 571 3.17 -28.16 -21.89
CA LEU A 571 2.85 -29.42 -22.56
C LEU A 571 4.02 -29.74 -23.49
N LYS A 572 5.00 -30.51 -22.98
CA LYS A 572 6.01 -31.13 -23.84
C LYS A 572 5.29 -32.06 -24.82
N ARG A 573 5.41 -31.77 -26.11
CA ARG A 573 5.10 -32.71 -27.20
C ARG A 573 5.98 -33.95 -27.00
N VAL A 574 5.36 -35.06 -26.64
CA VAL A 574 5.98 -36.38 -26.79
C VAL A 574 5.69 -36.85 -28.20
N HIS A 575 6.71 -36.90 -29.04
CA HIS A 575 6.68 -37.67 -30.29
C HIS A 575 6.64 -39.15 -29.92
N ASN A 576 5.67 -39.89 -30.46
CA ASN A 576 5.84 -41.31 -30.72
C ASN A 576 5.07 -41.69 -31.99
N ASN A 577 5.83 -42.16 -32.97
CA ASN A 577 5.37 -42.83 -34.17
C ASN A 577 4.73 -44.16 -33.78
N TYR A 578 3.50 -44.44 -34.21
CA TYR A 578 3.11 -45.74 -34.75
C TYR A 578 1.91 -45.56 -35.68
N SER A 579 2.04 -46.18 -36.85
CA SER A 579 1.13 -46.17 -37.98
C SER A 579 0.08 -47.28 -37.91
N VAL A 580 -1.05 -47.02 -38.59
CA VAL A 580 -1.89 -47.94 -39.38
C VAL A 580 -3.37 -48.04 -38.94
N ALA A 581 -4.20 -47.45 -39.82
CA ALA A 581 -5.52 -47.81 -40.33
C ALA A 581 -6.63 -48.34 -39.38
N ALA A 582 -7.76 -47.63 -39.32
CA ALA A 582 -8.92 -47.91 -40.17
C ALA A 582 -10.09 -46.94 -39.86
N SER A 583 -10.84 -46.65 -40.93
CA SER A 583 -12.01 -45.78 -41.08
C SER A 583 -13.20 -46.14 -40.18
N VAL A 584 -13.99 -45.14 -39.72
CA VAL A 584 -15.42 -44.94 -40.07
C VAL A 584 -15.90 -43.52 -39.66
N ASN A 585 -16.73 -42.95 -40.52
CA ASN A 585 -17.26 -41.59 -40.58
C ASN A 585 -18.31 -41.20 -39.50
N LYS A 586 -18.13 -39.96 -39.01
CA LYS A 586 -19.07 -38.81 -38.86
C LYS A 586 -20.48 -38.99 -38.26
N GLY A 587 -20.68 -38.30 -37.13
CA GLY A 587 -21.89 -37.55 -36.78
C GLY A 587 -21.50 -36.19 -36.17
N LYS A 588 -22.03 -35.08 -36.72
CA LYS A 588 -21.71 -33.67 -36.40
C LYS A 588 -22.43 -33.15 -35.15
N ALA A 589 -21.70 -32.41 -34.29
CA ALA A 589 -22.05 -31.20 -33.49
C ALA A 589 -21.06 -31.11 -32.30
N SER A 590 -20.53 -29.99 -31.80
CA SER A 590 -20.75 -28.57 -32.00
C SER A 590 -19.51 -27.78 -31.51
N HIS A 591 -19.43 -26.53 -31.92
CA HIS A 591 -18.35 -25.57 -31.67
C HIS A 591 -18.05 -25.26 -30.19
N GLY A 592 -16.76 -25.02 -29.88
CA GLY A 592 -16.38 -23.91 -28.99
C GLY A 592 -15.84 -24.22 -27.59
N LEU A 593 -15.01 -25.24 -27.39
CA LEU A 593 -14.10 -25.24 -26.24
C LEU A 593 -13.01 -24.18 -26.48
N SER A 594 -13.17 -22.99 -25.91
CA SER A 594 -12.07 -22.02 -25.83
C SER A 594 -10.86 -22.64 -25.12
N ASP A 595 -9.66 -22.18 -25.44
CA ASP A 595 -8.35 -22.66 -24.93
C ASP A 595 -8.11 -22.52 -23.42
N ASP A 596 -9.13 -22.68 -22.58
CA ASP A 596 -9.04 -22.53 -21.13
C ASP A 596 -8.46 -23.78 -20.47
N ALA A 597 -7.26 -23.63 -19.89
CA ALA A 597 -6.52 -24.71 -19.26
C ALA A 597 -7.28 -25.37 -18.09
N LEU A 598 -8.10 -24.60 -17.36
CA LEU A 598 -8.86 -25.11 -16.21
C LEU A 598 -10.00 -26.05 -16.62
N ALA A 599 -10.75 -25.67 -17.66
CA ALA A 599 -11.80 -26.53 -18.21
C ALA A 599 -11.20 -27.81 -18.82
N LYS A 600 -10.04 -27.69 -19.50
CA LYS A 600 -9.30 -28.86 -20.02
C LYS A 600 -8.82 -29.77 -18.88
N ALA A 601 -8.28 -29.21 -17.79
CA ALA A 601 -7.84 -29.98 -16.63
C ALA A 601 -9.00 -30.71 -15.93
N LEU A 602 -10.18 -30.07 -15.81
CA LEU A 602 -11.36 -30.72 -15.24
C LEU A 602 -11.83 -31.88 -16.11
N MET A 603 -11.87 -31.69 -17.43
CA MET A 603 -12.36 -32.71 -18.37
C MET A 603 -11.29 -33.73 -18.78
N ASP A 604 -10.06 -33.65 -18.27
CA ASP A 604 -8.97 -34.57 -18.63
C ASP A 604 -9.25 -35.99 -18.11
N PRO A 605 -9.43 -37.00 -18.99
CA PRO A 605 -9.74 -38.37 -18.58
C PRO A 605 -8.55 -39.09 -17.93
N ARG A 606 -7.33 -38.54 -18.02
CA ARG A 606 -6.11 -39.16 -17.46
C ARG A 606 -6.03 -39.08 -15.94
N PHE A 607 -6.78 -38.16 -15.33
CA PHE A 607 -6.81 -37.99 -13.88
C PHE A 607 -8.18 -38.41 -13.33
N PRO A 608 -8.24 -39.30 -12.31
CA PRO A 608 -9.49 -39.72 -11.72
C PRO A 608 -10.18 -38.54 -11.03
N THR A 609 -11.51 -38.53 -11.08
CA THR A 609 -12.32 -37.59 -10.29
C THR A 609 -12.38 -38.09 -8.86
N ASN A 610 -11.91 -37.28 -7.91
CA ASN A 610 -12.03 -37.54 -6.49
C ASN A 610 -13.40 -37.04 -5.99
N GLY A 611 -14.04 -37.85 -5.14
CA GLY A 611 -15.29 -37.49 -4.47
C GLY A 611 -15.13 -36.36 -3.45
N LEU A 612 -16.25 -35.86 -2.93
CA LEU A 612 -16.29 -34.89 -1.85
C LEU A 612 -16.29 -35.63 -0.50
N GLU A 613 -15.25 -35.44 0.30
CA GLU A 613 -15.17 -36.04 1.65
C GLU A 613 -16.43 -35.73 2.46
N ASN A 614 -17.07 -36.76 3.01
CA ASN A 614 -18.33 -36.71 3.78
C ASN A 614 -19.58 -36.25 2.99
N TYR A 615 -19.47 -35.99 1.68
CA TYR A 615 -20.56 -35.54 0.81
C TYR A 615 -20.53 -36.27 -0.54
N ASP A 616 -20.15 -37.55 -0.55
CA ASP A 616 -19.97 -38.33 -1.78
C ASP A 616 -21.23 -38.37 -2.65
N GLU A 617 -22.43 -38.32 -2.05
CA GLU A 617 -23.72 -38.25 -2.75
C GLU A 617 -23.87 -36.99 -3.63
N TRP A 618 -23.15 -35.91 -3.31
CA TRP A 618 -23.11 -34.66 -4.07
C TRP A 618 -21.96 -34.62 -5.08
N THR A 619 -21.22 -35.73 -5.25
CA THR A 619 -20.17 -35.82 -6.26
C THR A 619 -20.79 -35.92 -7.65
N ILE A 620 -20.47 -34.96 -8.53
CA ILE A 620 -21.01 -34.95 -9.89
C ILE A 620 -20.35 -36.00 -10.78
N ASP A 621 -21.14 -36.59 -11.68
CA ASP A 621 -20.63 -37.41 -12.76
C ASP A 621 -20.23 -36.52 -13.94
N LEU A 622 -18.93 -36.28 -14.14
CA LEU A 622 -18.41 -35.42 -15.21
C LEU A 622 -18.85 -35.86 -16.62
N ARG A 623 -19.27 -37.10 -16.83
CA ARG A 623 -19.81 -37.57 -18.13
C ARG A 623 -21.16 -36.93 -18.46
N LYS A 624 -21.88 -36.45 -17.44
CA LYS A 624 -23.18 -35.76 -17.55
C LYS A 624 -23.03 -34.25 -17.59
N LEU A 625 -21.80 -33.72 -17.46
CA LEU A 625 -21.48 -32.30 -17.46
C LEU A 625 -20.95 -31.87 -18.83
N ASN A 626 -21.64 -30.93 -19.48
CA ASN A 626 -21.14 -30.26 -20.67
C ASN A 626 -20.69 -28.85 -20.30
N MET A 627 -19.40 -28.57 -20.51
CA MET A 627 -18.82 -27.24 -20.33
C MET A 627 -19.16 -26.34 -21.51
N GLY A 628 -19.68 -25.15 -21.23
CA GLY A 628 -19.85 -24.06 -22.18
C GLY A 628 -18.84 -22.93 -21.92
N PRO A 629 -19.09 -21.72 -22.45
CA PRO A 629 -18.15 -20.61 -22.36
C PRO A 629 -18.00 -20.12 -20.91
N ALA A 630 -16.78 -19.67 -20.58
CA ALA A 630 -16.54 -18.85 -19.39
C ALA A 630 -17.30 -17.52 -19.55
N PHE A 631 -18.06 -17.13 -18.53
CA PHE A 631 -18.77 -15.85 -18.53
C PHE A 631 -18.29 -14.90 -17.44
N ALA A 632 -17.51 -15.38 -16.45
CA ALA A 632 -16.93 -14.54 -15.42
C ALA A 632 -15.67 -15.12 -14.76
N GLN A 633 -14.94 -14.25 -14.08
CA GLN A 633 -13.72 -14.58 -13.34
C GLN A 633 -13.74 -13.82 -12.01
N GLY A 634 -13.61 -14.54 -10.91
CA GLY A 634 -13.50 -13.98 -9.55
C GLY A 634 -12.08 -14.14 -8.97
N ALA A 635 -11.90 -13.66 -7.74
CA ALA A 635 -10.60 -13.69 -7.04
C ALA A 635 -10.04 -15.12 -6.82
N PHE A 636 -10.92 -16.12 -6.78
CA PHE A 636 -10.59 -17.50 -6.44
C PHE A 636 -10.80 -18.51 -7.58
N GLY A 637 -11.36 -18.10 -8.72
CA GLY A 637 -11.69 -19.03 -9.80
C GLY A 637 -12.45 -18.44 -10.98
N LYS A 638 -12.76 -19.28 -11.98
CA LYS A 638 -13.54 -18.91 -13.17
C LYS A 638 -14.91 -19.56 -13.15
N LEU A 639 -15.90 -18.86 -13.68
CA LEU A 639 -17.28 -19.32 -13.81
C LEU A 639 -17.64 -19.59 -15.27
N TYR A 640 -18.20 -20.77 -15.49
CA TYR A 640 -18.61 -21.26 -16.80
C TYR A 640 -20.10 -21.54 -16.80
N LYS A 641 -20.73 -21.29 -17.94
CA LYS A 641 -22.07 -21.79 -18.21
C LYS A 641 -21.90 -23.21 -18.71
N GLY A 642 -22.78 -24.12 -18.30
CA GLY A 642 -22.80 -25.46 -18.86
C GLY A 642 -24.17 -26.09 -18.75
N THR A 643 -24.24 -27.37 -19.06
CA THR A 643 -25.43 -28.18 -18.81
C THR A 643 -25.07 -29.42 -18.01
N TYR A 644 -25.83 -29.75 -16.98
CA TYR A 644 -25.72 -31.01 -16.24
C TYR A 644 -27.06 -31.73 -16.26
N ASN A 645 -27.09 -32.98 -16.73
CA ASN A 645 -28.36 -33.72 -16.94
C ASN A 645 -29.40 -32.97 -17.80
N GLY A 646 -28.94 -32.15 -18.75
CA GLY A 646 -29.82 -31.34 -19.60
C GLY A 646 -30.37 -30.06 -18.95
N GLU A 647 -30.04 -29.78 -17.69
CA GLU A 647 -30.38 -28.50 -17.03
C GLU A 647 -29.23 -27.49 -17.18
N ASP A 648 -29.57 -26.20 -17.35
CA ASP A 648 -28.59 -25.11 -17.37
C ASP A 648 -27.93 -24.96 -15.97
N VAL A 649 -26.59 -24.99 -15.92
CA VAL A 649 -25.81 -24.89 -14.68
C VAL A 649 -24.72 -23.83 -14.74
N ALA A 650 -24.38 -23.28 -13.56
CA ALA A 650 -23.21 -22.45 -13.34
C ALA A 650 -22.10 -23.30 -12.69
N ILE A 651 -20.90 -23.26 -13.27
CA ILE A 651 -19.77 -24.12 -12.91
C ILE A 651 -18.62 -23.23 -12.44
N LYS A 652 -18.32 -23.28 -11.15
CA LYS A 652 -17.21 -22.55 -10.52
C LYS A 652 -15.98 -23.46 -10.47
N LEU A 653 -14.93 -23.10 -11.20
CA LEU A 653 -13.64 -23.79 -11.19
C LEU A 653 -12.63 -23.01 -10.36
N LEU A 654 -12.13 -23.66 -9.31
CA LEU A 654 -11.06 -23.15 -8.46
C LEU A 654 -9.75 -23.83 -8.87
N GLU A 655 -8.74 -23.03 -9.20
CA GLU A 655 -7.40 -23.54 -9.49
C GLU A 655 -6.69 -23.88 -8.18
N ARG A 656 -6.13 -25.08 -8.09
CA ARG A 656 -5.33 -25.47 -6.94
C ARG A 656 -3.93 -24.83 -7.07
N PRO A 657 -3.48 -23.99 -6.11
CA PRO A 657 -2.13 -23.45 -6.13
C PRO A 657 -1.09 -24.57 -5.94
N GLU A 658 -0.21 -24.79 -6.92
CA GLU A 658 0.84 -25.82 -6.81
C GLU A 658 2.07 -25.34 -6.02
N ASN A 659 2.38 -24.05 -6.09
CA ASN A 659 3.63 -23.48 -5.57
C ASN A 659 3.48 -22.79 -4.19
N ASP A 660 2.31 -22.91 -3.56
CA ASP A 660 1.94 -22.23 -2.31
C ASP A 660 1.03 -23.15 -1.49
N LEU A 661 1.65 -24.03 -0.69
CA LEU A 661 0.99 -25.08 0.08
C LEU A 661 0.04 -24.51 1.16
N GLU A 662 0.41 -23.41 1.83
CA GLU A 662 -0.47 -22.76 2.80
C GLU A 662 -1.72 -22.18 2.12
N ARG A 663 -1.55 -21.51 0.98
CA ARG A 663 -2.70 -21.00 0.21
C ARG A 663 -3.57 -22.14 -0.33
N ALA A 664 -2.97 -23.23 -0.79
CA ALA A 664 -3.71 -24.40 -1.23
C ALA A 664 -4.56 -24.99 -0.09
N HIS A 665 -4.00 -25.09 1.12
CA HIS A 665 -4.73 -25.58 2.30
C HIS A 665 -5.88 -24.64 2.71
N LEU A 666 -5.65 -23.32 2.74
CA LEU A 666 -6.70 -22.35 3.05
C LEU A 666 -7.84 -22.38 2.01
N MET A 667 -7.50 -22.45 0.72
CA MET A 667 -8.50 -22.56 -0.35
C MET A 667 -9.25 -23.89 -0.30
N GLU A 668 -8.59 -24.97 0.13
CA GLU A 668 -9.24 -26.28 0.32
C GLU A 668 -10.28 -26.20 1.44
N GLN A 669 -9.93 -25.58 2.57
CA GLN A 669 -10.88 -25.36 3.67
C GLN A 669 -12.07 -24.49 3.22
N GLN A 670 -11.83 -23.44 2.43
CA GLN A 670 -12.90 -22.60 1.86
C GLN A 670 -13.80 -23.39 0.90
N PHE A 671 -13.22 -24.21 0.03
CA PHE A 671 -13.98 -25.07 -0.88
C PHE A 671 -14.85 -26.09 -0.12
N GLN A 672 -14.27 -26.78 0.86
CA GLN A 672 -14.99 -27.74 1.70
C GLN A 672 -16.13 -27.06 2.47
N GLN A 673 -15.86 -25.87 3.01
CA GLN A 673 -16.86 -25.06 3.71
C GLN A 673 -18.02 -24.64 2.79
N GLU A 674 -17.71 -24.15 1.58
CA GLU A 674 -18.73 -23.72 0.60
C GLU A 674 -19.60 -24.89 0.16
N VAL A 675 -19.00 -26.06 -0.11
CA VAL A 675 -19.72 -27.31 -0.43
C VAL A 675 -20.61 -27.74 0.73
N MET A 676 -20.08 -27.77 1.95
CA MET A 676 -20.84 -28.13 3.16
C MET A 676 -22.05 -27.22 3.36
N MET A 677 -21.87 -25.90 3.21
CA MET A 677 -22.96 -24.94 3.36
C MET A 677 -24.01 -25.14 2.26
N LEU A 678 -23.60 -25.16 0.99
CA LEU A 678 -24.50 -25.26 -0.14
C LEU A 678 -25.30 -26.58 -0.18
N ALA A 679 -24.69 -27.70 0.23
CA ALA A 679 -25.36 -28.99 0.31
C ALA A 679 -26.53 -29.02 1.32
N ASN A 680 -26.46 -28.20 2.37
CA ASN A 680 -27.43 -28.17 3.46
C ASN A 680 -28.48 -27.06 3.32
N LEU A 681 -28.35 -26.15 2.36
CA LEU A 681 -29.28 -25.03 2.17
C LEU A 681 -30.37 -25.36 1.13
N LYS A 682 -31.64 -25.36 1.56
CA LYS A 682 -32.80 -25.64 0.70
C LYS A 682 -33.87 -24.57 0.87
N HIS A 683 -33.85 -23.56 0.00
CA HIS A 683 -34.82 -22.47 0.01
C HIS A 683 -35.02 -21.89 -1.40
N PRO A 684 -36.24 -21.47 -1.82
CA PRO A 684 -36.49 -20.92 -3.16
C PRO A 684 -35.61 -19.70 -3.49
N ASN A 685 -35.31 -18.87 -2.49
CA ASN A 685 -34.47 -17.67 -2.61
C ASN A 685 -32.98 -17.91 -2.33
N ILE A 686 -32.51 -19.16 -2.33
CA ILE A 686 -31.09 -19.52 -2.27
C ILE A 686 -30.74 -20.30 -3.53
N VAL A 687 -29.53 -20.10 -4.06
CA VAL A 687 -29.05 -20.86 -5.22
C VAL A 687 -28.98 -22.36 -4.90
N ARG A 688 -29.64 -23.18 -5.71
CA ARG A 688 -29.65 -24.64 -5.55
C ARG A 688 -28.29 -25.23 -5.90
N PHE A 689 -27.74 -25.97 -4.94
CA PHE A 689 -26.56 -26.78 -5.15
C PHE A 689 -26.90 -28.04 -5.96
N ILE A 690 -26.06 -28.36 -6.95
CA ILE A 690 -26.21 -29.55 -7.80
C ILE A 690 -25.15 -30.58 -7.45
N GLY A 691 -23.94 -30.13 -7.14
CA GLY A 691 -22.87 -30.99 -6.68
C GLY A 691 -21.49 -30.37 -6.90
N GLY A 692 -20.44 -31.12 -6.59
CA GLY A 692 -19.06 -30.71 -6.84
C GLY A 692 -18.15 -31.90 -7.10
N CYS A 693 -16.89 -31.65 -7.42
CA CYS A 693 -15.88 -32.70 -7.51
C CYS A 693 -14.46 -32.14 -7.41
N ARG A 694 -13.49 -33.02 -7.17
CA ARG A 694 -12.08 -32.66 -7.06
C ARG A 694 -11.24 -33.37 -8.12
N LYS A 695 -10.27 -32.67 -8.68
CA LYS A 695 -9.16 -33.20 -9.48
C LYS A 695 -7.84 -32.59 -9.03
N PRO A 696 -6.68 -33.19 -9.36
CA PRO A 696 -5.38 -32.75 -8.82
C PRO A 696 -5.08 -31.26 -8.94
N MET A 697 -5.49 -30.61 -10.04
CA MET A 697 -5.22 -29.20 -10.34
C MET A 697 -6.44 -28.27 -10.23
N VAL A 698 -7.66 -28.83 -10.10
CA VAL A 698 -8.90 -28.05 -10.19
C VAL A 698 -10.00 -28.64 -9.31
N TRP A 699 -10.70 -27.77 -8.59
CA TRP A 699 -11.90 -28.11 -7.83
C TRP A 699 -13.13 -27.45 -8.46
N CYS A 700 -14.26 -28.14 -8.40
CA CYS A 700 -15.47 -27.77 -9.13
C CYS A 700 -16.66 -27.70 -8.18
N ILE A 701 -17.43 -26.60 -8.25
CA ILE A 701 -18.75 -26.44 -7.61
C ILE A 701 -19.77 -26.15 -8.72
N VAL A 702 -20.86 -26.90 -8.74
CA VAL A 702 -21.95 -26.78 -9.72
C VAL A 702 -23.24 -26.37 -9.02
N THR A 703 -23.85 -25.30 -9.51
CA THR A 703 -25.10 -24.72 -9.00
C THR A 703 -26.07 -24.44 -10.15
N GLU A 704 -27.34 -24.18 -9.84
CA GLU A 704 -28.31 -23.77 -10.85
C GLU A 704 -27.91 -22.46 -11.55
N TYR A 705 -28.21 -22.34 -12.84
CA TYR A 705 -27.89 -21.15 -13.62
C TYR A 705 -29.01 -20.09 -13.57
N ALA A 706 -28.72 -18.93 -12.97
CA ALA A 706 -29.67 -17.81 -12.86
C ALA A 706 -29.64 -16.89 -14.11
N LYS A 707 -30.57 -17.12 -15.05
CA LYS A 707 -30.64 -16.44 -16.36
C LYS A 707 -30.76 -14.90 -16.32
N GLY A 708 -31.07 -14.29 -15.18
CA GLY A 708 -31.24 -12.84 -15.05
C GLY A 708 -29.96 -12.05 -14.76
N GLY A 709 -28.81 -12.68 -14.47
CA GLY A 709 -27.63 -11.93 -14.00
C GLY A 709 -27.66 -11.65 -12.51
N SER A 710 -26.65 -10.93 -12.00
CA SER A 710 -26.78 -10.32 -10.67
C SER A 710 -27.68 -9.10 -10.70
N VAL A 711 -28.18 -8.73 -9.52
CA VAL A 711 -28.83 -7.43 -9.29
C VAL A 711 -27.89 -6.29 -9.71
N ARG A 712 -26.59 -6.36 -9.39
CA ARG A 712 -25.62 -5.32 -9.82
C ARG A 712 -25.56 -5.16 -11.34
N GLN A 713 -25.46 -6.27 -12.07
CA GLN A 713 -25.48 -6.26 -13.54
C GLN A 713 -26.81 -5.73 -14.08
N PHE A 714 -27.93 -6.11 -13.47
CA PHE A 714 -29.26 -5.63 -13.83
C PHE A 714 -29.40 -4.12 -13.65
N LEU A 715 -28.92 -3.55 -12.53
CA LEU A 715 -28.95 -2.11 -12.27
C LEU A 715 -28.02 -1.34 -13.22
N ASN A 716 -26.83 -1.86 -13.48
CA ASN A 716 -25.91 -1.29 -14.47
C ASN A 716 -26.53 -1.24 -15.88
N LYS A 717 -27.20 -2.33 -16.32
CA LYS A 717 -27.91 -2.38 -17.62
C LYS A 717 -29.04 -1.36 -17.72
N ARG A 718 -29.63 -0.98 -16.58
CA ARG A 718 -30.65 0.09 -16.48
C ARG A 718 -30.04 1.49 -16.41
N GLN A 719 -28.73 1.64 -16.62
CA GLN A 719 -27.99 2.91 -16.47
C GLN A 719 -28.19 3.53 -15.08
N ASN A 720 -28.20 2.69 -14.04
CA ASN A 720 -28.44 3.09 -12.65
C ASN A 720 -29.80 3.81 -12.41
N ARG A 721 -30.80 3.55 -13.27
CA ARG A 721 -32.18 3.99 -13.01
C ARG A 721 -32.86 3.04 -12.03
N SER A 722 -33.69 3.60 -11.15
CA SER A 722 -34.46 2.86 -10.16
C SER A 722 -35.24 1.68 -10.76
N VAL A 723 -35.35 0.62 -9.96
CA VAL A 723 -36.21 -0.53 -10.28
C VAL A 723 -37.67 -0.09 -10.09
N PRO A 724 -38.62 -0.53 -10.95
CA PRO A 724 -40.03 -0.26 -10.71
C PRO A 724 -40.38 -0.68 -9.30
N LEU A 725 -40.96 0.23 -8.52
CA LEU A 725 -41.11 0.10 -7.06
C LEU A 725 -41.69 -1.25 -6.62
N LYS A 726 -42.72 -1.74 -7.32
CA LYS A 726 -43.33 -3.06 -7.06
C LYS A 726 -42.33 -4.21 -7.22
N LEU A 727 -41.48 -4.16 -8.25
CA LEU A 727 -40.44 -5.16 -8.45
C LEU A 727 -39.32 -5.02 -7.41
N ALA A 728 -38.94 -3.79 -7.04
CA ALA A 728 -37.93 -3.54 -6.00
C ALA A 728 -38.34 -4.15 -4.66
N VAL A 729 -39.58 -3.93 -4.22
CA VAL A 729 -40.11 -4.48 -2.97
C VAL A 729 -40.23 -6.00 -3.03
N LYS A 730 -40.70 -6.56 -4.16
CA LYS A 730 -40.72 -8.02 -4.36
C LYS A 730 -39.30 -8.61 -4.24
N GLN A 731 -38.31 -8.01 -4.90
CA GLN A 731 -36.93 -8.47 -4.85
C GLN A 731 -36.31 -8.32 -3.45
N ALA A 732 -36.63 -7.24 -2.74
CA ALA A 732 -36.23 -7.05 -1.35
C ALA A 732 -36.85 -8.12 -0.42
N LEU A 733 -38.12 -8.47 -0.63
CA LEU A 733 -38.79 -9.55 0.10
C LEU A 733 -38.14 -10.91 -0.15
N ASP A 734 -37.79 -11.22 -1.40
CA ASP A 734 -37.09 -12.45 -1.76
C ASP A 734 -35.75 -12.57 -1.02
N VAL A 735 -34.96 -11.49 -0.97
CA VAL A 735 -33.69 -11.45 -0.22
C VAL A 735 -33.95 -11.60 1.29
N ALA A 736 -34.92 -10.89 1.85
CA ALA A 736 -35.23 -10.93 3.27
C ALA A 736 -35.69 -12.32 3.73
N ARG A 737 -36.52 -13.01 2.94
CA ARG A 737 -36.96 -14.40 3.22
C ARG A 737 -35.82 -15.40 3.11
N GLY A 738 -34.96 -15.25 2.10
CA GLY A 738 -33.75 -16.07 1.99
C GLY A 738 -32.82 -15.91 3.20
N MET A 739 -32.60 -14.69 3.65
CA MET A 739 -31.76 -14.42 4.82
C MET A 739 -32.42 -14.78 6.16
N GLU A 740 -33.75 -14.69 6.28
CA GLU A 740 -34.50 -15.22 7.42
C GLU A 740 -34.25 -16.72 7.58
N TYR A 741 -34.31 -17.49 6.49
CA TYR A 741 -33.99 -18.92 6.50
C TYR A 741 -32.52 -19.18 6.91
N VAL A 742 -31.56 -18.44 6.34
CA VAL A 742 -30.13 -18.59 6.66
C VAL A 742 -29.86 -18.30 8.15
N HIS A 743 -30.39 -17.19 8.67
CA HIS A 743 -30.25 -16.83 10.09
C HIS A 743 -30.97 -17.81 11.01
N GLY A 744 -32.10 -18.39 10.58
CA GLY A 744 -32.80 -19.46 11.31
C GLY A 744 -31.97 -20.74 11.50
N LEU A 745 -30.92 -20.94 10.68
CA LEU A 745 -29.94 -22.01 10.83
C LEU A 745 -28.68 -21.59 11.62
N ASN A 746 -28.69 -20.40 12.26
CA ASN A 746 -27.55 -19.77 12.94
C ASN A 746 -26.34 -19.55 12.02
N LEU A 747 -26.59 -19.26 10.74
CA LEU A 747 -25.57 -18.98 9.75
C LEU A 747 -25.48 -17.47 9.47
N ILE A 748 -24.26 -16.97 9.36
CA ILE A 748 -23.97 -15.57 8.96
C ILE A 748 -23.38 -15.59 7.55
N HIS A 749 -23.96 -14.82 6.62
CA HIS A 749 -23.52 -14.79 5.22
C HIS A 749 -22.23 -13.97 5.03
N ARG A 750 -22.11 -12.80 5.69
CA ARG A 750 -20.92 -11.93 5.73
C ARG A 750 -20.51 -11.21 4.44
N ASP A 751 -21.07 -11.59 3.29
CA ASP A 751 -20.80 -10.96 1.97
C ASP A 751 -22.10 -10.70 1.21
N LEU A 752 -23.16 -10.29 1.93
CA LEU A 752 -24.43 -9.92 1.31
C LEU A 752 -24.28 -8.60 0.53
N LYS A 753 -24.40 -8.64 -0.79
CA LYS A 753 -24.26 -7.48 -1.69
C LYS A 753 -25.00 -7.73 -3.00
N SER A 754 -25.28 -6.67 -3.77
CA SER A 754 -26.02 -6.77 -5.05
C SER A 754 -25.38 -7.68 -6.09
N ASP A 755 -24.07 -7.91 -5.99
CA ASP A 755 -23.37 -8.89 -6.79
C ASP A 755 -23.90 -10.30 -6.45
N ASN A 756 -23.88 -10.70 -5.19
CA ASN A 756 -24.22 -12.05 -4.75
C ASN A 756 -25.73 -12.35 -4.76
N LEU A 757 -26.54 -11.45 -5.31
CA LEU A 757 -27.98 -11.61 -5.51
C LEU A 757 -28.26 -11.86 -6.99
N LEU A 758 -28.64 -13.08 -7.33
CA LEU A 758 -28.89 -13.50 -8.70
C LEU A 758 -30.38 -13.44 -9.03
N ILE A 759 -30.72 -13.02 -10.25
CA ILE A 759 -32.10 -12.93 -10.73
C ILE A 759 -32.43 -14.22 -11.49
N ALA A 760 -33.44 -14.96 -11.04
CA ALA A 760 -33.94 -16.15 -11.71
C ALA A 760 -34.81 -15.78 -12.94
N ALA A 761 -35.19 -16.79 -13.74
CA ALA A 761 -35.98 -16.58 -14.96
C ALA A 761 -37.37 -15.97 -14.69
N ASP A 762 -37.97 -16.26 -13.54
CA ASP A 762 -39.25 -15.70 -13.07
C ASP A 762 -39.10 -14.34 -12.36
N LYS A 763 -37.90 -13.76 -12.41
CA LYS A 763 -37.48 -12.50 -11.76
C LYS A 763 -37.40 -12.57 -10.23
N SER A 764 -37.49 -13.76 -9.63
CA SER A 764 -37.20 -13.93 -8.19
C SER A 764 -35.70 -13.78 -7.91
N ILE A 765 -35.35 -13.42 -6.67
CA ILE A 765 -33.95 -13.36 -6.23
C ILE A 765 -33.50 -14.68 -5.63
N LYS A 766 -32.29 -15.11 -5.99
CA LYS A 766 -31.53 -16.22 -5.42
C LYS A 766 -30.22 -15.71 -4.84
N ILE A 767 -30.00 -15.93 -3.55
CA ILE A 767 -28.77 -15.59 -2.85
C ILE A 767 -27.69 -16.63 -3.19
N ALA A 768 -26.50 -16.16 -3.53
CA ALA A 768 -25.35 -16.98 -3.91
C ALA A 768 -24.09 -16.60 -3.12
N ASP A 769 -23.02 -17.38 -3.31
CA ASP A 769 -21.67 -17.17 -2.75
C ASP A 769 -21.58 -17.23 -1.21
N PHE A 770 -21.62 -18.47 -0.69
CA PHE A 770 -21.47 -18.78 0.73
C PHE A 770 -20.01 -19.08 1.12
N GLY A 771 -19.03 -18.73 0.27
CA GLY A 771 -17.60 -19.08 0.46
C GLY A 771 -16.94 -18.51 1.72
N VAL A 772 -17.55 -17.48 2.33
CA VAL A 772 -17.12 -16.87 3.60
C VAL A 772 -18.15 -17.03 4.73
N ALA A 773 -19.25 -17.76 4.49
CA ALA A 773 -20.32 -17.95 5.46
C ALA A 773 -19.88 -18.88 6.61
N ARG A 774 -20.35 -18.60 7.83
CA ARG A 774 -19.98 -19.36 9.03
C ARG A 774 -21.14 -19.50 10.02
N ILE A 775 -21.07 -20.56 10.83
CA ILE A 775 -21.91 -20.75 12.01
C ILE A 775 -21.51 -19.70 13.06
N GLU A 776 -22.49 -19.14 13.77
CA GLU A 776 -22.28 -18.13 14.81
C GLU A 776 -21.42 -18.69 15.96
N VAL A 777 -20.13 -18.33 15.96
CA VAL A 777 -19.17 -18.57 17.06
C VAL A 777 -18.48 -17.24 17.33
N GLN A 778 -18.57 -16.72 18.56
CA GLN A 778 -17.88 -15.50 18.97
C GLN A 778 -16.37 -15.67 18.80
N THR A 779 -15.78 -15.05 17.78
CA THR A 779 -14.32 -15.11 17.53
C THR A 779 -13.78 -13.81 16.94
N GLU A 780 -12.57 -13.49 17.35
CA GLU A 780 -11.77 -12.29 17.03
C GLU A 780 -11.19 -12.35 15.60
N GLY A 781 -11.25 -11.19 14.91
CA GLY A 781 -10.30 -10.80 13.85
C GLY A 781 -10.21 -11.66 12.58
N MET A 782 -10.83 -11.20 11.49
CA MET A 782 -10.43 -11.58 10.12
C MET A 782 -10.42 -10.38 9.18
N THR A 783 -9.48 -10.37 8.23
CA THR A 783 -9.30 -9.29 7.25
C THR A 783 -10.29 -9.41 6.09
N PRO A 784 -11.16 -8.42 5.85
CA PRO A 784 -12.05 -8.43 4.69
C PRO A 784 -11.27 -8.11 3.42
N GLU A 785 -11.70 -8.74 2.33
CA GLU A 785 -11.17 -8.51 0.99
C GLU A 785 -11.42 -7.06 0.54
N THR A 786 -10.48 -6.52 -0.22
CA THR A 786 -10.37 -5.10 -0.57
C THR A 786 -11.46 -4.53 -1.52
N GLY A 787 -12.61 -5.18 -1.68
CA GLY A 787 -13.67 -4.83 -2.63
C GLY A 787 -15.08 -4.61 -2.06
N THR A 788 -15.50 -5.34 -1.02
CA THR A 788 -16.90 -5.33 -0.53
C THR A 788 -17.24 -4.19 0.45
N TYR A 789 -16.29 -3.35 0.86
CA TYR A 789 -16.48 -2.38 1.96
C TYR A 789 -17.73 -1.49 1.89
N ARG A 790 -18.30 -1.26 0.71
CA ARG A 790 -19.50 -0.42 0.51
C ARG A 790 -20.77 -0.96 1.17
N TRP A 791 -20.90 -2.29 1.30
CA TRP A 791 -22.07 -2.91 1.93
C TRP A 791 -21.80 -3.36 3.37
N MET A 792 -20.53 -3.31 3.82
CA MET A 792 -20.13 -3.86 5.11
C MET A 792 -20.56 -3.00 6.31
N ALA A 793 -20.98 -3.69 7.37
CA ALA A 793 -21.28 -3.07 8.67
C ALA A 793 -20.02 -2.50 9.34
N PRO A 794 -20.12 -1.39 10.10
CA PRO A 794 -18.96 -0.72 10.72
C PRO A 794 -18.17 -1.63 11.67
N GLU A 795 -18.83 -2.44 12.48
CA GLU A 795 -18.19 -3.37 13.41
C GLU A 795 -17.39 -4.47 12.69
N MET A 796 -17.85 -4.88 11.51
CA MET A 796 -17.18 -5.86 10.66
C MET A 796 -15.94 -5.24 9.98
N ILE A 797 -16.00 -3.97 9.59
CA ILE A 797 -14.85 -3.22 9.05
C ILE A 797 -13.78 -3.00 10.12
N GLN A 798 -14.19 -2.77 11.37
CA GLN A 798 -13.29 -2.53 12.51
C GLN A 798 -12.71 -3.82 13.12
N HIS A 799 -13.06 -5.00 12.60
CA HIS A 799 -12.69 -6.31 13.18
C HIS A 799 -13.14 -6.52 14.63
N ARG A 800 -14.25 -5.88 15.04
CA ARG A 800 -14.86 -6.10 16.36
C ARG A 800 -15.70 -7.38 16.35
N PRO A 801 -16.00 -7.99 17.50
CA PRO A 801 -16.99 -9.07 17.57
C PRO A 801 -18.33 -8.64 16.97
N TYR A 802 -18.96 -9.51 16.20
CA TYR A 802 -20.23 -9.24 15.52
C TYR A 802 -21.12 -10.48 15.47
N THR A 803 -22.42 -10.24 15.28
CA THR A 803 -23.47 -11.27 15.17
C THR A 803 -24.06 -11.27 13.76
N GLN A 804 -25.11 -12.06 13.54
CA GLN A 804 -25.90 -12.05 12.29
C GLN A 804 -26.42 -10.65 11.87
N LYS A 805 -26.42 -9.66 12.78
CA LYS A 805 -26.82 -8.25 12.51
C LYS A 805 -25.96 -7.53 11.46
N VAL A 806 -24.78 -8.05 11.10
CA VAL A 806 -23.99 -7.51 9.98
C VAL A 806 -24.68 -7.70 8.64
N ASP A 807 -25.39 -8.82 8.44
CA ASP A 807 -26.13 -9.06 7.19
C ASP A 807 -27.37 -8.17 7.08
N VAL A 808 -27.98 -7.80 8.20
CA VAL A 808 -29.10 -6.85 8.25
C VAL A 808 -28.66 -5.46 7.78
N TYR A 809 -27.46 -5.03 8.19
CA TYR A 809 -26.86 -3.78 7.70
C TYR A 809 -26.65 -3.83 6.20
N SER A 810 -26.01 -4.89 5.72
CA SER A 810 -25.75 -5.11 4.29
C SER A 810 -27.05 -5.10 3.48
N PHE A 811 -28.11 -5.72 3.99
CA PHE A 811 -29.44 -5.70 3.39
C PHE A 811 -30.01 -4.28 3.29
N GLY A 812 -29.84 -3.43 4.31
CA GLY A 812 -30.26 -2.02 4.26
C GLY A 812 -29.61 -1.26 3.10
N ILE A 813 -28.31 -1.51 2.85
CA ILE A 813 -27.58 -0.92 1.72
C ILE A 813 -28.09 -1.48 0.38
N VAL A 814 -28.36 -2.79 0.30
CA VAL A 814 -28.95 -3.42 -0.91
C VAL A 814 -30.33 -2.87 -1.21
N LEU A 815 -31.18 -2.66 -0.19
CA LEU A 815 -32.50 -2.06 -0.38
C LEU A 815 -32.39 -0.65 -0.95
N TRP A 816 -31.46 0.16 -0.43
CA TRP A 816 -31.17 1.48 -0.98
C TRP A 816 -30.74 1.42 -2.45
N GLU A 817 -29.90 0.46 -2.79
CA GLU A 817 -29.43 0.25 -4.17
C GLU A 817 -30.56 -0.20 -5.12
N LEU A 818 -31.51 -1.04 -4.66
CA LEU A 818 -32.69 -1.41 -5.44
C LEU A 818 -33.62 -0.21 -5.71
N ILE A 819 -33.79 0.66 -4.71
CA ILE A 819 -34.68 1.83 -4.79
C ILE A 819 -34.09 2.94 -5.64
N THR A 820 -32.79 3.22 -5.49
CA THR A 820 -32.12 4.32 -6.21
C THR A 820 -31.59 3.88 -7.57
N GLY A 821 -31.22 2.60 -7.71
CA GLY A 821 -30.44 2.08 -8.83
C GLY A 821 -28.96 2.49 -8.80
N MET A 822 -28.53 3.27 -7.79
CA MET A 822 -27.20 3.85 -7.72
C MET A 822 -26.20 2.92 -7.02
N LEU A 823 -24.91 3.08 -7.32
CA LEU A 823 -23.85 2.41 -6.56
C LEU A 823 -23.72 3.05 -5.17
N PRO A 824 -23.72 2.27 -4.06
CA PRO A 824 -23.53 2.83 -2.73
C PRO A 824 -22.20 3.59 -2.62
N PHE A 825 -22.27 4.83 -2.13
CA PHE A 825 -21.12 5.73 -2.01
C PHE A 825 -20.39 5.95 -3.35
N GLN A 826 -21.11 6.10 -4.47
CA GLN A 826 -20.53 6.18 -5.83
C GLN A 826 -19.39 7.21 -6.01
N ASN A 827 -19.36 8.28 -5.21
CA ASN A 827 -18.34 9.34 -5.26
C ASN A 827 -17.08 9.01 -4.43
N MET A 828 -17.04 7.85 -3.79
CA MET A 828 -15.94 7.37 -2.95
C MET A 828 -15.41 6.05 -3.50
N THR A 829 -14.12 5.77 -3.30
CA THR A 829 -13.60 4.39 -3.40
C THR A 829 -14.16 3.52 -2.27
N ALA A 830 -14.16 2.20 -2.43
CA ALA A 830 -14.69 1.29 -1.41
C ALA A 830 -14.01 1.50 -0.03
N VAL A 831 -12.70 1.73 -0.01
CA VAL A 831 -11.94 2.01 1.22
C VAL A 831 -12.31 3.37 1.84
N GLN A 832 -12.54 4.40 1.02
CA GLN A 832 -13.02 5.70 1.50
C GLN A 832 -14.44 5.59 2.09
N ALA A 833 -15.31 4.80 1.46
CA ALA A 833 -16.64 4.50 2.00
C ALA A 833 -16.53 3.80 3.37
N ALA A 834 -15.65 2.80 3.49
CA ALA A 834 -15.38 2.11 4.75
C ALA A 834 -14.97 3.10 5.85
N PHE A 835 -14.01 3.98 5.56
CA PHE A 835 -13.53 4.99 6.48
C PHE A 835 -14.64 5.98 6.88
N ALA A 836 -15.46 6.44 5.92
CA ALA A 836 -16.55 7.38 6.17
C ALA A 836 -17.67 6.76 7.03
N VAL A 837 -18.02 5.50 6.77
CA VAL A 837 -19.00 4.75 7.57
C VAL A 837 -18.52 4.60 9.01
N VAL A 838 -17.26 4.23 9.21
CA VAL A 838 -16.69 3.93 10.53
C VAL A 838 -16.40 5.20 11.35
N ASN A 839 -15.77 6.21 10.75
CA ASN A 839 -15.26 7.37 11.50
C ASN A 839 -16.20 8.57 11.50
N LYS A 840 -17.11 8.66 10.52
CA LYS A 840 -18.04 9.79 10.37
C LYS A 840 -19.51 9.38 10.44
N GLY A 841 -19.81 8.08 10.58
CA GLY A 841 -21.19 7.57 10.62
C GLY A 841 -21.96 7.79 9.32
N VAL A 842 -21.28 8.00 8.19
CA VAL A 842 -21.95 8.33 6.91
C VAL A 842 -22.81 7.15 6.44
N ARG A 843 -23.97 7.45 5.84
CA ARG A 843 -24.88 6.50 5.20
C ARG A 843 -25.28 7.01 3.81
N PRO A 844 -25.72 6.13 2.88
CA PRO A 844 -26.26 6.57 1.60
C PRO A 844 -27.45 7.51 1.79
N THR A 845 -27.50 8.60 1.02
CA THR A 845 -28.59 9.58 1.11
C THR A 845 -29.88 8.97 0.59
N ILE A 846 -30.93 8.96 1.41
CA ILE A 846 -32.26 8.53 0.99
C ILE A 846 -32.88 9.69 0.16
N PRO A 847 -33.30 9.45 -1.09
CA PRO A 847 -33.97 10.47 -1.89
C PRO A 847 -35.26 10.98 -1.23
N SER A 848 -35.58 12.26 -1.40
CA SER A 848 -36.77 12.88 -0.82
C SER A 848 -38.10 12.34 -1.38
N ASP A 849 -38.06 11.73 -2.57
CA ASP A 849 -39.18 11.07 -3.23
C ASP A 849 -39.31 9.58 -2.85
N CYS A 850 -38.46 9.07 -1.95
CA CYS A 850 -38.58 7.73 -1.41
C CYS A 850 -39.80 7.61 -0.49
N LEU A 851 -40.53 6.49 -0.58
CA LEU A 851 -41.64 6.23 0.33
C LEU A 851 -41.15 6.15 1.78
N PRO A 852 -41.80 6.87 2.72
CA PRO A 852 -41.37 6.91 4.12
C PRO A 852 -41.18 5.52 4.76
N VAL A 853 -42.08 4.58 4.46
CA VAL A 853 -41.99 3.20 4.96
C VAL A 853 -40.70 2.48 4.53
N LEU A 854 -40.22 2.72 3.30
CA LEU A 854 -38.97 2.14 2.82
C LEU A 854 -37.75 2.85 3.40
N GLY A 855 -37.85 4.18 3.58
CA GLY A 855 -36.86 4.97 4.31
C GLY A 855 -36.64 4.48 5.74
N GLU A 856 -37.74 4.20 6.45
CA GLU A 856 -37.70 3.65 7.81
C GLU A 856 -37.02 2.28 7.83
N ILE A 857 -37.38 1.37 6.93
CA ILE A 857 -36.74 0.04 6.85
C ILE A 857 -35.24 0.17 6.62
N MET A 858 -34.79 1.01 5.67
CA MET A 858 -33.36 1.25 5.41
C MET A 858 -32.65 1.77 6.65
N THR A 859 -33.21 2.81 7.31
CA THR A 859 -32.60 3.43 8.49
C THR A 859 -32.48 2.50 9.68
N ARG A 860 -33.49 1.66 9.93
CA ARG A 860 -33.45 0.65 10.99
C ARG A 860 -32.48 -0.47 10.68
N CYS A 861 -32.37 -0.89 9.41
CA CYS A 861 -31.45 -1.95 9.00
C CYS A 861 -29.97 -1.54 9.14
N TRP A 862 -29.61 -0.29 8.82
CA TRP A 862 -28.21 0.18 8.88
C TRP A 862 -27.87 1.03 10.11
N ASP A 863 -28.62 0.85 11.21
CA ASP A 863 -28.38 1.52 12.48
C ASP A 863 -26.93 1.34 12.95
N ALA A 864 -26.36 2.39 13.55
CA ALA A 864 -24.99 2.35 14.06
C ALA A 864 -24.83 1.30 15.17
N ASN A 865 -25.84 1.11 16.01
CA ASN A 865 -25.89 0.06 17.01
C ASN A 865 -26.48 -1.24 16.42
N PRO A 866 -25.72 -2.35 16.35
CA PRO A 866 -26.22 -3.63 15.83
C PRO A 866 -27.45 -4.16 16.57
N ASP A 867 -27.62 -3.85 17.86
CA ASP A 867 -28.73 -4.34 18.67
C ASP A 867 -30.07 -3.73 18.25
N ASN A 868 -30.05 -2.48 17.76
CA ASN A 868 -31.22 -1.77 17.27
C ASN A 868 -31.71 -2.29 15.91
N ARG A 869 -30.86 -3.00 15.16
CA ARG A 869 -31.19 -3.52 13.84
C ARG A 869 -32.23 -4.65 13.96
N PRO A 870 -33.34 -4.63 13.21
CA PRO A 870 -34.37 -5.66 13.30
C PRO A 870 -33.85 -7.02 12.77
N PRO A 871 -34.28 -8.16 13.33
CA PRO A 871 -34.02 -9.46 12.70
C PRO A 871 -34.77 -9.58 11.36
N PHE A 872 -34.31 -10.46 10.46
CA PHE A 872 -34.93 -10.60 9.13
C PHE A 872 -36.43 -10.96 9.19
N SER A 873 -36.88 -11.71 10.20
CA SER A 873 -38.31 -11.99 10.41
C SER A 873 -39.15 -10.73 10.60
N GLN A 874 -38.60 -9.71 11.28
CA GLN A 874 -39.23 -8.40 11.40
C GLN A 874 -39.12 -7.61 10.09
N VAL A 875 -37.98 -7.67 9.41
CA VAL A 875 -37.78 -7.01 8.10
C VAL A 875 -38.78 -7.51 7.06
N VAL A 876 -39.03 -8.83 6.99
CA VAL A 876 -40.04 -9.45 6.11
C VAL A 876 -41.42 -8.85 6.39
N ARG A 877 -41.84 -8.82 7.66
CA ARG A 877 -43.14 -8.23 8.05
C ARG A 877 -43.27 -6.75 7.68
N MET A 878 -42.18 -5.98 7.84
CA MET A 878 -42.16 -4.56 7.46
C MET A 878 -42.30 -4.38 5.95
N LEU A 879 -41.64 -5.23 5.15
CA LEU A 879 -41.74 -5.19 3.69
C LEU A 879 -43.10 -5.66 3.16
N GLU A 880 -43.74 -6.65 3.80
CA GLU A 880 -45.10 -7.10 3.45
C GLU A 880 -46.15 -6.02 3.71
N ALA A 881 -45.98 -5.28 4.82
CA ALA A 881 -46.79 -4.09 5.10
C ALA A 881 -46.56 -3.00 4.03
N ALA A 882 -45.30 -2.73 3.67
CA ALA A 882 -44.96 -1.77 2.62
C ALA A 882 -45.54 -2.18 1.25
N GLU A 883 -45.50 -3.46 0.88
CA GLU A 883 -46.10 -3.96 -0.36
C GLU A 883 -47.61 -3.68 -0.41
N THR A 884 -48.31 -3.92 0.71
CA THR A 884 -49.75 -3.66 0.84
C THR A 884 -50.08 -2.17 0.71
N GLU A 885 -49.29 -1.31 1.35
CA GLU A 885 -49.43 0.15 1.26
C GLU A 885 -49.19 0.68 -0.16
N ILE A 886 -48.18 0.13 -0.86
CA ILE A 886 -47.88 0.50 -2.25
C ILE A 886 -49.03 0.08 -3.17
N LEU A 887 -49.56 -1.14 -3.01
CA LEU A 887 -50.69 -1.62 -3.82
C LEU A 887 -51.96 -0.78 -3.60
N THR A 888 -52.23 -0.36 -2.36
CA THR A 888 -53.40 0.48 -2.04
C THR A 888 -53.24 1.91 -2.53
N THR A 889 -52.04 2.50 -2.41
CA THR A 889 -51.73 3.85 -2.89
C THR A 889 -51.75 3.94 -4.41
N VAL A 890 -51.17 2.96 -5.12
CA VAL A 890 -51.21 2.89 -6.59
C VAL A 890 -52.65 2.70 -7.08
N ARG A 891 -53.48 1.90 -6.40
CA ARG A 891 -54.90 1.75 -6.73
C ARG A 891 -55.66 3.06 -6.54
N LYS A 892 -55.46 3.79 -5.43
CA LYS A 892 -56.10 5.09 -5.17
C LYS A 892 -55.66 6.17 -6.17
N ALA A 893 -54.37 6.22 -6.52
CA ALA A 893 -53.83 7.15 -7.52
C ALA A 893 -54.38 6.87 -8.92
N ARG A 894 -54.47 5.59 -9.31
CA ARG A 894 -55.06 5.17 -10.60
C ARG A 894 -56.56 5.47 -10.65
N PHE A 895 -57.28 5.29 -9.54
CA PHE A 895 -58.71 5.64 -9.44
C PHE A 895 -58.96 7.16 -9.55
N ARG A 896 -58.11 8.00 -8.93
CA ARG A 896 -58.19 9.46 -9.08
C ARG A 896 -57.90 9.93 -10.50
N CYS A 897 -56.93 9.31 -11.18
CA CYS A 897 -56.58 9.65 -12.57
C CYS A 897 -57.71 9.30 -13.56
N CYS A 898 -58.49 8.23 -13.29
CA CYS A 898 -59.68 7.87 -14.09
C CYS A 898 -60.89 8.80 -13.86
N ILE A 899 -60.92 9.58 -12.77
CA ILE A 899 -62.00 10.53 -12.46
C ILE A 899 -61.66 11.95 -12.96
N SER A 900 -60.38 12.25 -13.21
CA SER A 900 -59.91 13.57 -13.62
C SER A 900 -59.84 13.82 -15.14
N GLN A 901 -60.35 12.91 -15.99
CA GLN A 901 -60.62 13.22 -17.39
C GLN A 901 -62.06 13.75 -17.51
N PRO A 902 -62.29 15.01 -17.96
CA PRO A 902 -63.62 15.42 -18.38
C PRO A 902 -64.03 14.54 -19.56
N MET A 903 -65.24 13.97 -19.51
CA MET A 903 -65.91 13.57 -20.74
C MET A 903 -66.07 14.83 -21.60
N THR A 904 -65.21 14.99 -22.60
CA THR A 904 -65.49 15.88 -23.72
C THR A 904 -66.55 15.19 -24.56
N THR A 905 -67.75 15.76 -24.56
CA THR A 905 -68.76 15.51 -25.57
C THR A 905 -68.25 16.05 -26.90
N ASP A 906 -67.90 15.15 -27.81
CA ASP A 906 -68.04 15.27 -29.26
C ASP A 906 -68.05 13.87 -29.88
#